data_AF-A0AB74GT10-F1
#
_entry.id   AF-A0AB74GT10-F1
#
_cell.length_a   1.000
_cell.length_b   1.000
_cell.length_c   1.000
_cell.angle_alpha   90.00
_cell.angle_beta   90.00
_cell.angle_gamma   90.00
#
_symmetry.space_group_name_H-M   'P 1'
#
loop_
_entity.id
_entity.type
_entity.pdbx_description
1 polymer ?
#
loop_
_entity_poly.entity_id
_entity_poly.type
_entity_poly.pdbx_seq_one_letter_code
_entity_poly.pdbx_strand_id
1 'polypeptide(L)'
;MAGPLSAQEQLRNQSASAILAGEFDADQVLLPYQRRWIADTSQLKIAEKSRRTGLTWAEAAEASLSGSMSPEAGGTDTFYVGTTKDMAREFIDACAMWAKAYNLAASAIGEEALEDDDKDILVYVINFASGFKIKALSSNPSNLRGMQGNVIIDEAAFQKDLAAVLKAALALTMWGSKVRLISTHNGIENLFNTIITDSRAGKKRYSVHRIDIELAISEGLYRRICQVTKKPWSPDAEAEWLANLLSDTATEEDAREEYYCEPKNGGGTYLARSIRERAARGSGPVLRFTGTAEFNAMPEIIRALDMQEWLDKVVLPVLNTLPQNLRHCLGEDFARSGHLTVFAPMTVNDDTTRTVPFLVELANVPYKQQEQALFFICDRLPRRDGIKLDGRGNGNYLAEQAAEKYGAEVEVVMPSVAHYRENMPRFKAAFEDDELVLPKHEDVISDLGQIVVQRGVPGIDDRENTGSDGHKRHGDSAYAIFLAFLASKEDCQRYELHRLNKPQQQRNSDSHRQLRITRVLKISEDCSDGKEKKRTARNLMNTQTGERVAVDAVKMTQPEARAGSVSVRRPSPGISVASTLSPARLAGVLRNVTEGNASDYFILAEEMEERDLHYSSVLRTRKLTVAGIPPAVEAASDDEHDVMLADAVRDLIEQPQIPELLFDLLDGLGKGVGVCEILWDTRDGWKPRDYEWVDPRFLKPDRETQRQFRLLTDEQPVDGIPLTPGKYVIHYPRLKSGLPLRNGLARLVAVMYMLKSFTVRDWWAFAEKFGIPIVVGKYGTNASPEQIKILIDAISSIASDAGCAIPQSMQLEMQETASRNGGGALFKEMAEWCDAQTSKAVLGQTMTTDDGSSRSQADVHDRVRMDIARWDARQLENTLNEFLVRPFIQFNYGPQEKYPRVKLAISEPEDLKAFVDALIPLVDRGLRVQESEVRDKVWSG
;
A
#
# COMPACT_ATOMS: atom_id res chain seq x y z
N MET A 1 -0.13 17.31 14.79
CA MET A 1 0.65 18.52 15.12
C MET A 1 1.63 18.16 16.23
N ALA A 2 2.86 17.82 15.86
CA ALA A 2 3.98 17.76 16.79
C ALA A 2 4.75 19.09 16.61
N GLY A 3 4.97 19.83 17.70
CA GLY A 3 5.62 21.13 17.64
C GLY A 3 7.10 21.01 17.22
N PRO A 4 7.66 22.06 16.60
CA PRO A 4 9.09 22.11 16.30
C PRO A 4 9.91 22.08 17.60
N LEU A 5 11.01 21.32 17.59
CA LEU A 5 12.00 21.28 18.67
C LEU A 5 12.43 22.69 19.04
N SER A 6 12.59 22.95 20.34
CA SER A 6 12.82 24.30 20.84
C SER A 6 14.18 24.84 20.39
N ALA A 7 14.26 26.14 20.07
CA ALA A 7 15.52 26.81 19.73
C ALA A 7 16.59 26.69 20.83
N GLN A 8 16.19 26.43 22.09
CA GLN A 8 17.09 26.15 23.20
C GLN A 8 17.79 24.78 23.10
N GLU A 9 17.18 23.77 22.49
CA GLU A 9 17.79 22.45 22.26
C GLU A 9 18.77 22.50 21.08
N GLN A 10 18.46 23.28 20.03
CA GLN A 10 19.40 23.56 18.94
C GLN A 10 20.60 24.39 19.41
N LEU A 11 20.39 25.39 20.28
CA LEU A 11 21.48 26.12 20.93
C LEU A 11 22.29 25.23 21.88
N ARG A 12 21.68 24.26 22.57
CA ARG A 12 22.41 23.30 23.42
C ARG A 12 23.35 22.41 22.61
N ASN A 13 22.88 21.86 21.49
CA ASN A 13 23.70 21.03 20.60
C ASN A 13 24.80 21.84 19.88
N GLN A 14 24.54 23.10 19.53
CA GLN A 14 25.57 24.00 18.99
C GLN A 14 26.56 24.47 20.07
N SER A 15 26.13 24.63 21.32
CA SER A 15 27.00 25.06 22.42
C SER A 15 27.97 23.96 22.88
N ALA A 16 27.66 22.67 22.69
CA ALA A 16 28.64 21.59 22.93
C ALA A 16 29.75 21.56 21.86
N SER A 17 29.43 21.84 20.60
CA SER A 17 30.43 22.00 19.52
C SER A 17 31.23 23.29 19.64
N ALA A 18 30.64 24.37 20.16
CA ALA A 18 31.32 25.65 20.35
C ALA A 18 32.24 25.68 21.60
N ILE A 19 32.08 24.77 22.56
CA ILE A 19 32.87 24.72 23.81
C ILE A 19 34.10 23.79 23.71
N LEU A 20 34.24 22.95 22.66
CA LEU A 20 35.33 21.95 22.54
C LEU A 20 35.90 21.79 21.11
N ALA A 21 36.03 22.88 20.35
CA ALA A 21 36.83 22.91 19.11
C ALA A 21 38.35 22.97 19.43
N GLY A 22 38.84 21.98 20.20
CA GLY A 22 40.19 22.00 20.76
C GLY A 22 41.24 21.49 19.77
N GLU A 23 42.26 22.30 19.53
CA GLU A 23 43.54 21.84 18.97
C GLU A 23 44.14 20.73 19.86
N PHE A 24 44.95 19.84 19.26
CA PHE A 24 45.68 18.83 20.02
C PHE A 24 46.58 19.46 21.08
N ASP A 25 46.42 19.02 22.33
CA ASP A 25 47.26 19.39 23.47
C ASP A 25 48.01 18.15 23.98
N ALA A 26 49.34 18.26 24.04
CA ALA A 26 50.21 17.15 24.44
C ALA A 26 50.09 16.79 25.93
N ASP A 27 49.63 17.74 26.76
CA ASP A 27 49.49 17.58 28.21
C ASP A 27 48.10 17.03 28.61
N GLN A 28 47.15 16.97 27.68
CA GLN A 28 45.82 16.43 27.92
C GLN A 28 45.75 14.93 27.65
N VAL A 29 45.13 14.18 28.57
CA VAL A 29 45.03 12.72 28.44
C VAL A 29 44.07 12.29 27.32
N LEU A 30 42.91 12.94 27.19
CA LEU A 30 41.90 12.61 26.19
C LEU A 30 42.01 13.52 24.96
N LEU A 31 41.82 12.94 23.78
CA LEU A 31 41.77 13.68 22.51
C LEU A 31 40.46 14.49 22.38
N PRO A 32 40.42 15.55 21.54
CA PRO A 32 39.26 16.41 21.39
C PRO A 32 37.94 15.67 21.09
N TYR A 33 37.90 14.74 20.12
CA TYR A 33 36.72 13.92 19.85
C TYR A 33 36.31 13.03 21.03
N GLN A 34 37.28 12.52 21.81
CA GLN A 34 37.00 11.72 23.00
C GLN A 34 36.35 12.57 24.10
N ARG A 35 36.83 13.81 24.27
CA ARG A 35 36.24 14.79 25.20
C ARG A 35 34.82 15.18 24.78
N ARG A 36 34.59 15.41 23.47
CA ARG A 36 33.25 15.69 22.93
C ARG A 36 32.29 14.53 23.16
N TRP A 37 32.77 13.30 22.96
CA TRP A 37 31.98 12.11 23.25
C TRP A 37 31.55 12.07 24.72
N ILE A 38 32.48 12.20 25.68
CA ILE A 38 32.16 12.18 27.12
C ILE A 38 31.27 13.36 27.54
N ALA A 39 31.48 14.55 26.96
CA ALA A 39 30.69 15.74 27.26
C ALA A 39 29.23 15.63 26.80
N ASP A 40 28.92 14.76 25.85
CA ASP A 40 27.55 14.52 25.40
C ASP A 40 26.74 13.73 26.45
N THR A 41 25.83 14.45 27.09
CA THR A 41 24.94 13.97 28.15
C THR A 41 23.66 13.32 27.63
N SER A 42 23.46 13.22 26.30
CA SER A 42 22.29 12.62 25.68
C SER A 42 22.01 11.23 26.24
N GLN A 43 20.73 10.89 26.44
CA GLN A 43 20.32 9.59 26.95
C GLN A 43 20.69 8.46 25.98
N LEU A 44 20.59 8.74 24.67
CA LEU A 44 20.99 7.83 23.59
C LEU A 44 22.03 8.53 22.72
N LYS A 45 23.26 8.00 22.66
CA LYS A 45 24.29 8.47 21.73
C LYS A 45 24.93 7.31 20.98
N ILE A 46 25.26 7.53 19.72
CA ILE A 46 25.84 6.56 18.78
C ILE A 46 27.07 7.16 18.12
N ALA A 47 28.17 6.41 18.09
CA ALA A 47 29.40 6.78 17.42
C ALA A 47 29.67 5.85 16.23
N GLU A 48 29.65 6.41 15.02
CA GLU A 48 30.37 5.81 13.89
C GLU A 48 31.82 6.28 13.97
N LYS A 49 32.73 5.34 14.18
CA LYS A 49 34.15 5.63 14.39
C LYS A 49 35.03 4.91 13.37
N SER A 50 36.21 5.46 13.15
CA SER A 50 37.35 4.77 12.56
C SER A 50 37.94 3.74 13.53
N ARG A 51 38.55 2.66 13.02
CA ARG A 51 39.29 1.70 13.86
C ARG A 51 40.41 2.40 14.63
N ARG A 52 40.70 1.88 15.83
CA ARG A 52 41.84 2.30 16.68
C ARG A 52 41.85 3.78 17.10
N THR A 53 40.69 4.43 17.15
CA THR A 53 40.50 5.80 17.70
C THR A 53 40.50 5.87 19.24
N GLY A 54 40.47 4.73 19.94
CA GLY A 54 40.47 4.70 21.40
C GLY A 54 39.19 5.22 22.07
N LEU A 55 38.07 5.30 21.35
CA LEU A 55 36.81 5.80 21.89
C LEU A 55 36.27 4.92 23.04
N THR A 56 36.35 3.60 22.92
CA THR A 56 36.00 2.64 23.98
C THR A 56 36.83 2.87 25.26
N TRP A 57 38.12 3.21 25.12
CA TRP A 57 38.99 3.54 26.25
C TRP A 57 38.60 4.86 26.93
N ALA A 58 38.10 5.84 26.16
CA ALA A 58 37.54 7.07 26.71
C ALA A 58 36.18 6.82 27.40
N GLU A 59 35.33 5.95 26.86
CA GLU A 59 34.08 5.54 27.50
C GLU A 59 34.33 4.79 28.82
N ALA A 60 35.39 3.97 28.91
CA ALA A 60 35.81 3.35 30.16
C ALA A 60 36.13 4.38 31.27
N ALA A 61 36.57 5.58 30.88
CA ALA A 61 36.79 6.70 31.78
C ALA A 61 35.46 7.24 32.34
N GLU A 62 34.45 7.48 31.48
CA GLU A 62 33.09 7.88 31.87
C GLU A 62 32.43 6.81 32.76
N ALA A 63 32.58 5.53 32.42
CA ALA A 63 32.05 4.41 33.19
C ALA A 63 32.70 4.30 34.58
N SER A 64 34.02 4.45 34.68
CA SER A 64 34.76 4.40 35.96
C SER A 64 34.42 5.58 36.85
N LEU A 65 34.23 6.77 36.27
CA LEU A 65 33.76 7.93 37.00
C LEU A 65 32.32 7.73 37.49
N SER A 66 31.42 7.25 36.62
CA SER A 66 30.02 6.96 36.97
C SER A 66 29.89 5.90 38.06
N GLY A 67 30.71 4.84 38.00
CA GLY A 67 30.73 3.80 39.01
C GLY A 67 31.30 4.27 40.34
N SER A 68 32.13 5.30 40.39
CA SER A 68 32.79 5.77 41.63
C SER A 68 32.08 6.94 42.34
N MET A 69 31.15 7.60 41.66
CA MET A 69 30.33 8.69 42.23
C MET A 69 29.28 8.18 43.22
N SER A 70 28.86 9.04 44.16
CA SER A 70 27.73 8.75 45.06
C SER A 70 26.40 8.81 44.30
N PRO A 71 25.31 8.21 44.83
CA PRO A 71 23.98 8.30 44.23
C PRO A 71 23.52 9.75 43.99
N GLU A 72 23.82 10.68 44.92
CA GLU A 72 23.44 12.10 44.82
C GLU A 72 24.23 12.84 43.73
N ALA A 73 25.46 12.39 43.43
CA ALA A 73 26.28 12.90 42.33
C ALA A 73 25.95 12.25 40.98
N GLY A 74 24.95 11.36 40.93
CA GLY A 74 24.51 10.67 39.73
C GLY A 74 25.28 9.38 39.42
N GLY A 75 25.87 8.74 40.43
CA GLY A 75 26.50 7.44 40.29
C GLY A 75 25.51 6.35 39.83
N THR A 76 25.98 5.40 39.03
CA THR A 76 25.13 4.34 38.48
C THR A 76 25.95 3.13 38.04
N ASP A 77 25.31 1.96 38.01
CA ASP A 77 25.89 0.75 37.43
C ASP A 77 26.13 0.93 35.93
N THR A 78 27.15 0.27 35.39
CA THR A 78 27.43 0.26 33.95
C THR A 78 27.60 -1.17 33.44
N PHE A 79 26.86 -1.49 32.37
CA PHE A 79 26.87 -2.78 31.71
C PHE A 79 27.53 -2.64 30.34
N TYR A 80 28.63 -3.34 30.15
CA TYR A 80 29.35 -3.40 28.89
C TYR A 80 28.96 -4.67 28.13
N VAL A 81 28.64 -4.55 26.85
CA VAL A 81 28.29 -5.65 25.95
C VAL A 81 29.25 -5.62 24.76
N GLY A 82 30.24 -6.52 24.79
CA GLY A 82 31.18 -6.74 23.69
C GLY A 82 30.81 -7.97 22.84
N THR A 83 31.51 -8.18 21.73
CA THR A 83 31.31 -9.36 20.86
C THR A 83 32.10 -10.59 21.35
N THR A 84 33.19 -10.39 22.08
CA THR A 84 34.07 -11.46 22.60
C THR A 84 34.41 -11.28 24.08
N LYS A 85 34.84 -12.37 24.74
CA LYS A 85 35.28 -12.35 26.14
C LYS A 85 36.56 -11.52 26.36
N ASP A 86 37.45 -11.50 25.39
CA ASP A 86 38.71 -10.74 25.49
C ASP A 86 38.45 -9.23 25.46
N MET A 87 37.53 -8.77 24.60
CA MET A 87 37.10 -7.36 24.60
C MET A 87 36.45 -6.95 25.92
N ALA A 88 35.63 -7.83 26.51
CA ALA A 88 35.04 -7.61 27.83
C ALA A 88 36.11 -7.44 28.91
N ARG A 89 37.16 -8.27 28.88
CA ARG A 89 38.30 -8.16 29.79
C ARG A 89 39.09 -6.87 29.57
N GLU A 90 39.41 -6.52 28.32
CA GLU A 90 40.15 -5.29 27.99
C GLU A 90 39.41 -4.03 28.47
N PHE A 91 38.08 -4.00 28.33
CA PHE A 91 37.28 -2.88 28.84
C PHE A 91 37.33 -2.77 30.37
N ILE A 92 37.25 -3.91 31.07
CA ILE A 92 37.36 -3.97 32.53
C ILE A 92 38.77 -3.54 33.00
N ASP A 93 39.82 -4.00 32.33
CA ASP A 93 41.20 -3.57 32.64
C ASP A 93 41.38 -2.06 32.43
N ALA A 94 40.79 -1.50 31.37
CA ALA A 94 40.78 -0.05 31.15
C ALA A 94 40.01 0.70 32.26
N CYS A 95 38.85 0.19 32.70
CA CYS A 95 38.10 0.77 33.80
C CYS A 95 38.88 0.72 35.13
N ALA A 96 39.56 -0.39 35.41
CA ALA A 96 40.38 -0.55 36.60
C ALA A 96 41.58 0.43 36.60
N MET A 97 42.18 0.65 35.44
CA MET A 97 43.24 1.63 35.25
C MET A 97 42.75 3.06 35.52
N TRP A 98 41.58 3.44 34.97
CA TRP A 98 40.97 4.75 35.22
C TRP A 98 40.56 4.96 36.68
N ALA A 99 39.96 3.95 37.31
CA ALA A 99 39.59 4.01 38.73
C ALA A 99 40.82 4.30 39.62
N LYS A 100 41.95 3.63 39.35
CA LYS A 100 43.24 3.90 40.02
C LYS A 100 43.73 5.32 39.74
N ALA A 101 43.65 5.78 38.50
CA ALA A 101 44.08 7.13 38.11
C ALA A 101 43.24 8.24 38.77
N TYR A 102 41.95 8.01 38.99
CA TYR A 102 41.07 8.92 39.72
C TYR A 102 41.24 8.84 41.25
N ASN A 103 42.17 8.02 41.75
CA ASN A 103 42.40 7.74 43.17
C ASN A 103 41.13 7.22 43.90
N LEU A 104 40.26 6.52 43.16
CA LEU A 104 39.03 5.93 43.68
C LEU A 104 39.26 4.44 43.89
N ALA A 105 39.08 3.96 45.11
CA ALA A 105 39.35 2.57 45.45
C ALA A 105 38.29 1.63 44.83
N ALA A 106 38.66 0.92 43.76
CA ALA A 106 37.96 -0.28 43.32
C ALA A 106 38.24 -1.40 44.35
N SER A 107 37.18 -1.98 44.91
CA SER A 107 37.25 -2.89 46.06
C SER A 107 37.69 -4.31 45.68
N ALA A 108 37.27 -4.80 44.52
CA ALA A 108 37.70 -6.07 43.94
C ALA A 108 37.41 -6.10 42.44
N ILE A 109 38.36 -6.61 41.65
CA ILE A 109 38.13 -7.10 40.29
C ILE A 109 37.89 -8.60 40.42
N GLY A 110 36.76 -9.10 39.94
CA GLY A 110 36.37 -10.50 40.10
C GLY A 110 35.68 -11.07 38.88
N GLU A 111 35.58 -12.40 38.87
CA GLU A 111 34.76 -13.16 37.93
C GLU A 111 33.51 -13.66 38.66
N GLU A 112 32.33 -13.32 38.14
CA GLU A 112 31.04 -13.84 38.60
C GLU A 112 30.49 -14.82 37.56
N ALA A 113 30.00 -15.98 37.98
CA ALA A 113 29.24 -16.87 37.10
C ALA A 113 27.79 -16.35 36.96
N LEU A 114 27.31 -16.20 35.73
CA LEU A 114 25.88 -16.12 35.44
C LEU A 114 25.36 -17.54 35.19
N GLU A 115 24.33 -17.93 35.94
CA GLU A 115 23.57 -19.16 35.69
C GLU A 115 22.78 -19.02 34.38
N ASP A 116 23.08 -19.90 33.41
CA ASP A 116 22.31 -20.09 32.18
C ASP A 116 22.00 -21.59 32.12
N ASP A 117 20.76 -21.95 31.75
CA ASP A 117 20.18 -23.30 31.92
C ASP A 117 20.99 -24.43 31.21
N ASP A 118 21.95 -24.07 30.34
CA ASP A 118 22.80 -25.00 29.59
C ASP A 118 24.34 -24.79 29.74
N LYS A 119 24.83 -23.78 30.50
CA LYS A 119 26.28 -23.56 30.83
C LYS A 119 26.51 -22.29 31.67
N ASP A 120 27.27 -22.39 32.76
CA ASP A 120 27.75 -21.22 33.51
C ASP A 120 28.66 -20.31 32.68
N ILE A 121 28.29 -19.04 32.53
CA ILE A 121 29.11 -18.03 31.82
C ILE A 121 29.86 -17.19 32.85
N LEU A 122 31.20 -17.28 32.87
CA LEU A 122 32.06 -16.38 33.65
C LEU A 122 32.01 -14.95 33.08
N VAL A 123 31.78 -13.97 33.95
CA VAL A 123 31.55 -12.55 33.65
C VAL A 123 32.47 -11.70 34.51
N TYR A 124 33.12 -10.69 33.93
CA TYR A 124 34.03 -9.81 34.67
C TYR A 124 33.28 -8.64 35.33
N VAL A 125 33.61 -8.36 36.59
CA VAL A 125 32.97 -7.30 37.40
C VAL A 125 34.01 -6.48 38.17
N ILE A 126 33.80 -5.16 38.22
CA ILE A 126 34.48 -4.24 39.16
C ILE A 126 33.44 -3.68 40.13
N ASN A 127 33.70 -3.83 41.42
CA ASN A 127 32.88 -3.25 42.48
C ASN A 127 33.54 -1.98 43.04
N PHE A 128 32.81 -0.88 43.08
CA PHE A 128 33.28 0.40 43.62
C PHE A 128 32.83 0.59 45.07
N ALA A 129 33.63 1.32 45.85
CA ALA A 129 33.27 1.67 47.23
C ALA A 129 31.97 2.50 47.36
N SER A 130 31.52 3.13 46.27
CA SER A 130 30.23 3.83 46.14
C SER A 130 29.01 2.91 46.23
N GLY A 131 29.18 1.60 46.04
CA GLY A 131 28.10 0.62 45.94
C GLY A 131 27.65 0.29 44.51
N PHE A 132 28.18 0.98 43.49
CA PHE A 132 27.93 0.67 42.08
C PHE A 132 28.96 -0.29 41.50
N LYS A 133 28.63 -0.89 40.36
CA LYS A 133 29.50 -1.84 39.65
C LYS A 133 29.58 -1.60 38.15
N ILE A 134 30.70 -2.02 37.58
CA ILE A 134 30.85 -2.18 36.13
C ILE A 134 30.89 -3.69 35.85
N LYS A 135 29.99 -4.16 34.98
CA LYS A 135 29.87 -5.59 34.64
C LYS A 135 29.88 -5.79 33.13
N ALA A 136 30.73 -6.68 32.64
CA ALA A 136 30.89 -6.95 31.21
C ALA A 136 30.11 -8.21 30.80
N LEU A 137 28.92 -8.03 30.24
CA LEU A 137 27.98 -9.09 29.88
C LEU A 137 28.26 -9.69 28.50
N SER A 138 27.79 -10.92 28.28
CA SER A 138 27.71 -11.49 26.93
C SER A 138 26.60 -10.80 26.12
N SER A 139 26.66 -10.94 24.80
CA SER A 139 25.69 -10.37 23.87
C SER A 139 24.28 -11.01 23.90
N ASN A 140 23.98 -11.84 24.90
CA ASN A 140 22.64 -12.41 25.09
C ASN A 140 21.69 -11.36 25.70
N PRO A 141 20.58 -10.99 25.02
CA PRO A 141 19.62 -10.01 25.51
C PRO A 141 19.00 -10.33 26.87
N SER A 142 18.88 -11.61 27.24
CA SER A 142 18.30 -12.04 28.52
C SER A 142 19.11 -11.52 29.72
N ASN A 143 20.43 -11.37 29.56
CA ASN A 143 21.32 -10.92 30.64
C ASN A 143 21.10 -9.47 31.04
N LEU A 144 20.51 -8.65 30.18
CA LEU A 144 20.16 -7.26 30.47
C LEU A 144 18.76 -7.11 31.10
N ARG A 145 17.90 -8.13 30.99
CA ARG A 145 16.52 -8.07 31.48
C ARG A 145 16.50 -8.19 33.00
N GLY A 146 16.07 -7.12 33.68
CA GLY A 146 16.00 -7.05 35.15
C GLY A 146 17.17 -6.30 35.80
N MET A 147 18.12 -5.78 35.01
CA MET A 147 19.18 -4.91 35.49
C MET A 147 18.80 -3.43 35.38
N GLN A 148 19.47 -2.57 36.15
CA GLN A 148 19.29 -1.11 36.11
C GLN A 148 20.66 -0.43 36.11
N GLY A 149 20.95 0.39 35.08
CA GLY A 149 22.27 1.00 34.87
C GLY A 149 22.51 1.42 33.43
N ASN A 150 23.61 2.13 33.17
CA ASN A 150 24.00 2.53 31.82
C ASN A 150 24.42 1.30 30.99
N VAL A 151 24.16 1.32 29.68
CA VAL A 151 24.52 0.22 28.78
C VAL A 151 25.42 0.70 27.66
N ILE A 152 26.57 0.06 27.51
CA ILE A 152 27.54 0.29 26.41
C ILE A 152 27.51 -0.94 25.51
N ILE A 153 27.15 -0.74 24.25
CA ILE A 153 27.19 -1.77 23.21
C ILE A 153 28.36 -1.42 22.30
N ASP A 154 29.47 -2.15 22.46
CA ASP A 154 30.66 -1.99 21.62
C ASP A 154 30.64 -2.95 20.44
N GLU A 155 31.32 -2.53 19.36
CA GLU A 155 31.26 -3.12 18.02
C GLU A 155 29.82 -3.47 17.61
N ALA A 156 28.91 -2.51 17.81
CA ALA A 156 27.47 -2.69 17.64
C ALA A 156 27.09 -3.24 16.25
N ALA A 157 27.78 -2.85 15.17
CA ALA A 157 27.52 -3.34 13.81
C ALA A 157 27.90 -4.82 13.61
N PHE A 158 28.66 -5.41 14.54
CA PHE A 158 29.12 -6.80 14.52
C PHE A 158 28.43 -7.66 15.59
N GLN A 159 27.45 -7.11 16.30
CA GLN A 159 26.61 -7.88 17.23
C GLN A 159 25.69 -8.83 16.47
N LYS A 160 25.67 -10.11 16.84
CA LYS A 160 24.86 -11.15 16.18
C LYS A 160 23.37 -10.82 16.13
N ASP A 161 22.84 -10.21 17.20
CA ASP A 161 21.46 -9.73 17.29
C ASP A 161 21.42 -8.36 17.97
N LEU A 162 21.90 -7.34 17.26
CA LEU A 162 21.86 -5.95 17.74
C LEU A 162 20.44 -5.51 18.10
N ALA A 163 19.42 -5.98 17.37
CA ALA A 163 18.02 -5.60 17.57
C ALA A 163 17.51 -6.03 18.95
N ALA A 164 17.76 -7.27 19.35
CA ALA A 164 17.30 -7.78 20.63
C ALA A 164 18.09 -7.20 21.81
N VAL A 165 19.41 -7.02 21.67
CA VAL A 165 20.25 -6.36 22.70
C VAL A 165 19.79 -4.91 22.89
N LEU A 166 19.57 -4.17 21.80
CA LEU A 166 19.11 -2.79 21.85
C LEU A 166 17.70 -2.69 22.45
N LYS A 167 16.80 -3.62 22.12
CA LYS A 167 15.45 -3.69 22.72
C LYS A 167 15.51 -3.86 24.24
N ALA A 168 16.42 -4.71 24.74
CA ALA A 168 16.63 -4.88 26.17
C ALA A 168 17.23 -3.62 26.79
N ALA A 169 18.30 -3.06 26.21
CA ALA A 169 18.98 -1.86 26.69
C ALA A 169 18.05 -0.63 26.74
N LEU A 170 17.20 -0.44 25.72
CA LEU A 170 16.26 0.68 25.66
C LEU A 170 15.22 0.66 26.78
N ALA A 171 14.86 -0.51 27.31
CA ALA A 171 13.92 -0.59 28.43
C ALA A 171 14.47 0.09 29.70
N LEU A 172 15.79 0.02 29.94
CA LEU A 172 16.44 0.62 31.10
C LEU A 172 16.39 2.16 31.07
N THR A 173 16.23 2.75 29.87
CA THR A 173 16.14 4.21 29.71
C THR A 173 14.89 4.82 30.33
N MET A 174 13.85 4.02 30.59
CA MET A 174 12.63 4.50 31.27
C MET A 174 12.92 5.10 32.65
N TRP A 175 13.95 4.62 33.33
CA TRP A 175 14.37 5.07 34.66
C TRP A 175 15.61 5.98 34.63
N GLY A 176 15.90 6.58 33.47
CA GLY A 176 16.96 7.59 33.32
C GLY A 176 18.33 7.05 32.89
N SER A 177 18.50 5.73 32.73
CA SER A 177 19.76 5.15 32.26
C SER A 177 20.13 5.60 30.85
N LYS A 178 21.43 5.62 30.57
CA LYS A 178 22.01 6.00 29.29
C LYS A 178 22.37 4.76 28.46
N VAL A 179 22.24 4.86 27.13
CA VAL A 179 22.67 3.82 26.19
C VAL A 179 23.68 4.41 25.19
N ARG A 180 24.77 3.67 24.96
CA ARG A 180 25.91 4.03 24.10
C ARG A 180 26.12 2.96 23.04
N LEU A 181 26.14 3.34 21.77
CA LEU A 181 26.50 2.45 20.67
C LEU A 181 27.82 2.93 20.06
N ILE A 182 28.82 2.07 20.00
CA ILE A 182 30.14 2.39 19.44
C ILE A 182 30.48 1.30 18.42
N SER A 183 30.81 1.68 17.17
CA SER A 183 31.19 0.70 16.15
C SER A 183 31.87 1.35 14.94
N THR A 184 32.64 0.55 14.18
CA THR A 184 32.82 0.82 12.74
C THR A 184 31.59 0.35 11.96
N HIS A 185 31.48 0.72 10.68
CA HIS A 185 30.39 0.23 9.82
C HIS A 185 30.62 -1.23 9.40
N ASN A 186 29.52 -1.89 9.02
CA ASN A 186 29.53 -3.27 8.51
C ASN A 186 28.41 -3.45 7.48
N GLY A 187 28.54 -2.77 6.35
CA GLY A 187 27.58 -2.76 5.26
C GLY A 187 26.41 -1.77 5.42
N ILE A 188 25.85 -1.35 4.29
CA ILE A 188 24.76 -0.36 4.23
C ILE A 188 23.42 -0.88 4.78
N GLU A 189 23.16 -2.18 4.65
CA GLU A 189 21.92 -2.84 5.12
C GLU A 189 21.92 -3.14 6.62
N ASN A 190 23.05 -2.91 7.30
CA ASN A 190 23.18 -3.20 8.72
C ASN A 190 22.27 -2.29 9.56
N LEU A 191 21.69 -2.85 10.63
CA LEU A 191 20.85 -2.13 11.56
C LEU A 191 21.58 -0.92 12.17
N PHE A 192 22.88 -1.03 12.41
CA PHE A 192 23.70 0.07 12.91
C PHE A 192 23.67 1.29 11.97
N ASN A 193 23.90 1.08 10.67
CA ASN A 193 23.83 2.14 9.66
C ASN A 193 22.39 2.69 9.51
N THR A 194 21.39 1.82 9.60
CA THR A 194 19.97 2.21 9.55
C THR A 194 19.63 3.17 10.71
N ILE A 195 20.06 2.86 11.94
CA ILE A 195 19.82 3.70 13.12
C ILE A 195 20.49 5.08 12.96
N ILE A 196 21.72 5.12 12.43
CA ILE A 196 22.43 6.39 12.16
C ILE A 196 21.65 7.22 11.14
N THR A 197 21.24 6.61 10.04
CA THR A 197 20.51 7.28 8.95
C THR A 197 19.17 7.81 9.44
N ASP A 198 18.39 7.00 10.18
CA ASP A 198 17.12 7.42 10.76
C ASP A 198 17.28 8.53 11.82
N SER A 199 18.38 8.52 12.59
CA SER A 199 18.67 9.56 13.57
C SER A 199 19.05 10.88 12.90
N ARG A 200 19.85 10.84 11.83
CA ARG A 200 20.16 12.00 10.98
C ARG A 200 18.93 12.57 10.30
N ALA A 201 18.00 11.70 9.89
CA ALA A 201 16.71 12.10 9.31
C ALA A 201 15.68 12.60 10.35
N GLY A 202 16.02 12.63 11.64
CA GLY A 202 15.13 13.09 12.72
C GLY A 202 14.02 12.11 13.10
N LYS A 203 14.03 10.88 12.56
CA LYS A 203 13.06 9.83 12.93
C LYS A 203 13.38 9.19 14.29
N LYS A 204 14.65 9.24 14.71
CA LYS A 204 15.15 8.70 15.98
C LYS A 204 15.89 9.80 16.76
N ARG A 205 15.80 9.77 18.08
CA ARG A 205 16.34 10.80 19.00
C ARG A 205 17.79 10.57 19.45
N TYR A 206 18.60 9.83 18.68
CA TYR A 206 19.98 9.54 19.08
C TYR A 206 20.89 10.70 18.70
N SER A 207 21.81 11.06 19.59
CA SER A 207 22.92 11.96 19.27
C SER A 207 23.98 11.19 18.48
N VAL A 208 24.29 11.64 17.27
CA VAL A 208 25.20 10.95 16.33
C VAL A 208 26.57 11.63 16.34
N HIS A 209 27.61 10.87 16.65
CA HIS A 209 29.01 11.28 16.56
C HIS A 209 29.67 10.59 15.37
N ARG A 210 30.24 11.35 14.44
CA ARG A 210 31.03 10.85 13.31
C ARG A 210 32.50 11.12 13.56
N ILE A 211 33.31 10.07 13.65
CA ILE A 211 34.75 10.16 13.94
C ILE A 211 35.50 9.34 12.88
N ASP A 212 35.64 9.91 11.69
CA ASP A 212 36.49 9.32 10.64
C ASP A 212 37.98 9.53 10.92
N ILE A 213 38.82 8.86 10.15
CA ILE A 213 40.27 8.88 10.33
C ILE A 213 40.85 10.28 10.11
N GLU A 214 40.31 11.06 9.18
CA GLU A 214 40.77 12.43 8.91
C GLU A 214 40.45 13.36 10.07
N LEU A 215 39.23 13.30 10.62
CA LEU A 215 38.87 14.04 11.82
C LEU A 215 39.76 13.62 12.98
N ALA A 216 39.95 12.32 13.20
CA ALA A 216 40.79 11.82 14.28
C ALA A 216 42.26 12.31 14.14
N ILE A 217 42.81 12.32 12.93
CA ILE A 217 44.16 12.84 12.64
C ILE A 217 44.22 14.35 12.89
N SER A 218 43.27 15.13 12.36
CA SER A 218 43.23 16.58 12.54
C SER A 218 43.15 16.99 14.01
N GLU A 219 42.55 16.13 14.84
CA GLU A 219 42.45 16.30 16.29
C GLU A 219 43.58 15.63 17.08
N GLY A 220 44.61 15.13 16.39
CA GLY A 220 45.88 14.72 16.98
C GLY A 220 46.06 13.24 17.27
N LEU A 221 45.28 12.34 16.63
CA LEU A 221 45.49 10.89 16.76
C LEU A 221 46.93 10.48 16.40
N TYR A 222 47.45 10.93 15.26
CA TYR A 222 48.81 10.57 14.85
C TYR A 222 49.87 11.23 15.74
N ARG A 223 49.66 12.48 16.15
CA ARG A 223 50.51 13.17 17.14
C ARG A 223 50.60 12.40 18.46
N ARG A 224 49.48 11.83 18.93
CA ARG A 224 49.45 10.96 20.10
C ARG A 224 50.19 9.64 19.87
N ILE A 225 50.06 9.03 18.69
CA ILE A 225 50.83 7.84 18.32
C ILE A 225 52.33 8.14 18.38
N CYS A 226 52.77 9.26 17.80
CA CYS A 226 54.16 9.73 17.87
C CYS A 226 54.64 9.93 19.33
N GLN A 227 53.81 10.55 20.17
CA GLN A 227 54.11 10.78 21.60
C GLN A 227 54.29 9.46 22.36
N VAL A 228 53.38 8.49 22.20
CA VAL A 228 53.42 7.19 22.90
C VAL A 228 54.55 6.31 22.37
N THR A 229 54.79 6.31 21.06
CA THR A 229 55.85 5.51 20.42
C THR A 229 57.23 6.18 20.46
N LYS A 230 57.32 7.41 21.00
CA LYS A 230 58.54 8.24 21.05
C LYS A 230 59.15 8.52 19.67
N LYS A 231 58.31 8.63 18.64
CA LYS A 231 58.72 9.02 17.28
C LYS A 231 58.52 10.54 17.08
N PRO A 232 59.40 11.22 16.32
CA PRO A 232 59.17 12.62 15.96
C PRO A 232 57.98 12.74 15.01
N TRP A 233 57.15 13.75 15.22
CA TRP A 233 56.03 14.06 14.32
C TRP A 233 56.49 14.97 13.17
N SER A 234 56.03 14.69 11.95
CA SER A 234 56.09 15.60 10.80
C SER A 234 54.85 15.43 9.92
N PRO A 235 54.42 16.47 9.18
CA PRO A 235 53.31 16.38 8.25
C PRO A 235 53.53 15.30 7.16
N ASP A 236 54.76 15.18 6.66
CA ASP A 236 55.09 14.19 5.63
C ASP A 236 54.97 12.76 6.17
N ALA A 237 55.42 12.51 7.41
CA ALA A 237 55.31 11.20 8.04
C ALA A 237 53.84 10.85 8.39
N GLU A 238 52.99 11.85 8.64
CA GLU A 238 51.55 11.65 8.88
C GLU A 238 50.83 11.26 7.59
N ALA A 239 51.13 11.95 6.48
CA ALA A 239 50.59 11.63 5.17
C ALA A 239 51.06 10.25 4.67
N GLU A 240 52.35 9.93 4.86
CA GLU A 240 52.90 8.61 4.52
C GLU A 240 52.26 7.50 5.37
N TRP A 241 52.07 7.74 6.67
CA TRP A 241 51.39 6.78 7.55
C TRP A 241 49.94 6.52 7.13
N LEU A 242 49.18 7.57 6.79
CA LEU A 242 47.81 7.43 6.31
C LEU A 242 47.77 6.69 4.97
N ALA A 243 48.64 7.03 4.03
CA ALA A 243 48.72 6.36 2.73
C ALA A 243 49.00 4.86 2.89
N ASN A 244 49.97 4.50 3.74
CA ASN A 244 50.30 3.11 4.03
C ASN A 244 49.14 2.37 4.72
N LEU A 245 48.48 3.02 5.70
CA LEU A 245 47.33 2.47 6.39
C LEU A 245 46.18 2.09 5.44
N LEU A 246 45.96 2.93 4.42
CA LEU A 246 44.92 2.70 3.39
C LEU A 246 45.36 1.70 2.31
N SER A 247 46.65 1.65 1.97
CA SER A 247 47.15 0.68 0.99
C SER A 247 47.26 -0.74 1.55
N ASP A 248 47.44 -0.87 2.87
CA ASP A 248 47.58 -2.17 3.54
C ASP A 248 46.25 -2.92 3.73
N THR A 249 45.11 -2.24 3.55
CA THR A 249 43.78 -2.88 3.56
C THR A 249 43.49 -3.63 2.26
N ALA A 250 42.74 -4.74 2.36
CA ALA A 250 42.54 -5.67 1.24
C ALA A 250 41.86 -5.04 0.02
N THR A 251 40.96 -4.06 0.23
CA THR A 251 40.33 -3.28 -0.84
C THR A 251 40.19 -1.82 -0.41
N GLU A 252 40.04 -0.91 -1.39
CA GLU A 252 39.74 0.50 -1.10
C GLU A 252 38.40 0.65 -0.35
N GLU A 253 37.41 -0.19 -0.66
CA GLU A 253 36.12 -0.20 0.04
C GLU A 253 36.25 -0.68 1.50
N ASP A 254 37.15 -1.63 1.78
CA ASP A 254 37.52 -2.03 3.15
C ASP A 254 38.16 -0.86 3.90
N ALA A 255 39.07 -0.12 3.25
CA ALA A 255 39.71 1.05 3.83
C ALA A 255 38.68 2.13 4.20
N ARG A 256 37.71 2.37 3.30
CA ARG A 256 36.63 3.35 3.48
C ARG A 256 35.68 2.98 4.62
N GLU A 257 35.27 1.72 4.70
CA GLU A 257 34.41 1.22 5.77
C GLU A 257 35.06 1.24 7.14
N GLU A 258 36.33 0.85 7.22
CA GLU A 258 37.04 0.72 8.48
C GLU A 258 37.59 2.04 9.01
N TYR A 259 37.97 2.97 8.12
CA TYR A 259 38.65 4.21 8.51
C TYR A 259 37.85 5.48 8.22
N TYR A 260 37.04 5.54 7.15
CA TYR A 260 36.32 6.75 6.75
C TYR A 260 34.88 6.83 7.26
N CYS A 261 34.44 5.84 8.05
CA CYS A 261 33.04 5.70 8.47
C CYS A 261 32.08 5.66 7.27
N GLU A 262 32.49 5.02 6.17
CA GLU A 262 31.70 4.88 4.96
C GLU A 262 31.26 3.41 4.82
N PRO A 263 30.01 3.04 5.18
CA PRO A 263 29.60 1.65 5.14
C PRO A 263 29.81 1.07 3.74
N LYS A 264 30.31 -0.16 3.65
CA LYS A 264 30.39 -0.82 2.35
C LYS A 264 29.01 -0.88 1.75
N ASN A 265 28.97 -0.57 0.47
CA ASN A 265 27.90 -1.06 -0.34
C ASN A 265 28.00 -2.58 -0.27
N GLY A 266 26.98 -3.25 0.27
CA GLY A 266 26.74 -4.58 -0.24
C GLY A 266 26.69 -4.42 -1.75
N GLY A 267 27.27 -5.35 -2.51
CA GLY A 267 27.06 -5.45 -3.96
C GLY A 267 25.58 -5.69 -4.34
N GLY A 268 24.65 -5.20 -3.52
CA GLY A 268 23.24 -5.06 -3.77
C GLY A 268 23.04 -3.95 -4.77
N THR A 269 22.73 -4.38 -5.97
CA THR A 269 21.93 -3.65 -6.93
C THR A 269 20.89 -2.77 -6.23
N TYR A 270 20.81 -1.47 -6.54
CA TYR A 270 19.81 -0.57 -5.93
C TYR A 270 18.37 -1.05 -6.19
N LEU A 271 18.18 -1.70 -7.35
CA LEU A 271 16.99 -2.46 -7.72
C LEU A 271 17.32 -3.95 -7.74
N ALA A 272 16.79 -4.71 -6.78
CA ALA A 272 16.98 -6.16 -6.72
C ALA A 272 16.52 -6.85 -8.03
N ARG A 273 17.20 -7.94 -8.43
CA ARG A 273 16.88 -8.67 -9.68
C ARG A 273 15.42 -9.09 -9.76
N SER A 274 14.86 -9.58 -8.66
CA SER A 274 13.46 -10.00 -8.56
C SER A 274 12.45 -8.87 -8.84
N ILE A 275 12.80 -7.63 -8.47
CA ILE A 275 11.96 -6.44 -8.72
C ILE A 275 12.09 -6.02 -10.19
N ARG A 276 13.30 -6.07 -10.75
CA ARG A 276 13.55 -5.78 -12.18
C ARG A 276 12.81 -6.77 -13.09
N GLU A 277 12.90 -8.07 -12.80
CA GLU A 277 12.19 -9.13 -13.54
C GLU A 277 10.67 -9.00 -13.45
N ARG A 278 10.15 -8.55 -12.30
CA ARG A 278 8.72 -8.30 -12.12
C ARG A 278 8.21 -7.13 -12.98
N ALA A 279 9.00 -6.07 -13.12
CA ALA A 279 8.69 -4.94 -13.98
C ALA A 279 8.89 -5.30 -15.47
N ALA A 280 9.87 -6.13 -15.81
CA ALA A 280 10.17 -6.62 -17.16
C ALA A 280 9.17 -7.69 -17.63
N ARG A 281 7.88 -7.36 -17.62
CA ARG A 281 6.76 -8.23 -18.01
C ARG A 281 6.07 -7.80 -19.31
N GLY A 282 6.47 -6.68 -19.90
CA GLY A 282 5.91 -6.15 -21.14
C GLY A 282 6.37 -6.96 -22.37
N SER A 283 5.47 -7.13 -23.33
CA SER A 283 5.75 -7.79 -24.62
C SER A 283 6.39 -6.86 -25.67
N GLY A 284 6.80 -5.65 -25.26
CA GLY A 284 7.39 -4.65 -26.14
C GLY A 284 8.73 -5.11 -26.71
N PRO A 285 9.03 -4.85 -28.00
CA PRO A 285 10.32 -5.20 -28.59
C PRO A 285 11.42 -4.21 -28.20
N VAL A 286 12.68 -4.67 -28.23
CA VAL A 286 13.88 -3.83 -28.21
C VAL A 286 14.39 -3.75 -29.65
N LEU A 287 14.25 -2.58 -30.28
CA LEU A 287 14.56 -2.35 -31.69
C LEU A 287 15.99 -1.81 -31.80
N ARG A 288 16.85 -2.49 -32.58
CA ARG A 288 18.28 -2.19 -32.63
C ARG A 288 18.72 -1.75 -34.03
N PHE A 289 19.59 -0.75 -34.07
CA PHE A 289 20.31 -0.37 -35.29
C PHE A 289 21.79 -0.16 -34.99
N THR A 290 22.66 -0.80 -35.76
CA THR A 290 24.12 -0.64 -35.64
C THR A 290 24.67 0.03 -36.88
N GLY A 291 25.30 1.19 -36.72
CA GLY A 291 26.03 1.87 -37.79
C GLY A 291 27.30 1.10 -38.14
N THR A 292 27.25 0.30 -39.20
CA THR A 292 28.42 -0.42 -39.72
C THR A 292 29.48 0.57 -40.22
N ALA A 293 30.73 0.10 -40.38
CA ALA A 293 31.79 0.92 -40.95
C ALA A 293 31.42 1.43 -42.36
N GLU A 294 30.74 0.59 -43.15
CA GLU A 294 30.21 0.92 -44.47
C GLU A 294 29.17 2.02 -44.38
N PHE A 295 28.17 1.89 -43.50
CA PHE A 295 27.14 2.91 -43.28
C PHE A 295 27.77 4.26 -42.90
N ASN A 296 28.71 4.27 -41.96
CA ASN A 296 29.36 5.51 -41.51
C ASN A 296 30.23 6.16 -42.60
N ALA A 297 30.76 5.40 -43.55
CA ALA A 297 31.53 5.90 -44.69
C ALA A 297 30.66 6.47 -45.83
N MET A 298 29.36 6.15 -45.87
CA MET A 298 28.44 6.65 -46.91
C MET A 298 28.18 8.16 -46.77
N PRO A 299 27.88 8.88 -47.86
CA PRO A 299 27.39 10.26 -47.81
C PRO A 299 26.14 10.40 -46.94
N GLU A 300 25.98 11.55 -46.28
CA GLU A 300 24.87 11.80 -45.33
C GLU A 300 23.48 11.55 -45.94
N ILE A 301 23.28 11.94 -47.21
CA ILE A 301 22.01 11.74 -47.91
C ILE A 301 21.65 10.25 -48.00
N ILE A 302 22.65 9.39 -48.26
CA ILE A 302 22.45 7.94 -48.36
C ILE A 302 22.18 7.36 -46.97
N ARG A 303 22.96 7.78 -45.95
CA ARG A 303 22.70 7.38 -44.56
C ARG A 303 21.30 7.77 -44.09
N ALA A 304 20.82 8.94 -44.48
CA ALA A 304 19.48 9.42 -44.14
C ALA A 304 18.39 8.57 -44.79
N LEU A 305 18.59 8.12 -46.04
CA LEU A 305 17.65 7.21 -46.73
C LEU A 305 17.64 5.82 -46.09
N ASP A 306 18.81 5.25 -45.80
CA ASP A 306 18.92 3.94 -45.15
C ASP A 306 18.31 3.96 -43.74
N MET A 307 18.57 5.02 -42.97
CA MET A 307 17.97 5.21 -41.65
C MET A 307 16.46 5.40 -41.78
N GLN A 308 15.99 6.14 -42.78
CA GLN A 308 14.55 6.32 -43.03
C GLN A 308 13.87 4.99 -43.36
N GLU A 309 14.49 4.16 -44.21
CA GLU A 309 13.99 2.84 -44.55
C GLU A 309 13.90 1.93 -43.33
N TRP A 310 14.91 1.96 -42.45
CA TRP A 310 14.88 1.22 -41.19
C TRP A 310 13.78 1.73 -40.24
N LEU A 311 13.67 3.05 -40.06
CA LEU A 311 12.63 3.68 -39.24
C LEU A 311 11.22 3.31 -39.75
N ASP A 312 10.99 3.33 -41.06
CA ASP A 312 9.69 2.99 -41.65
C ASP A 312 9.37 1.49 -41.59
N LYS A 313 10.37 0.60 -41.70
CA LYS A 313 10.15 -0.85 -41.66
C LYS A 313 10.10 -1.44 -40.25
N VAL A 314 10.84 -0.86 -39.31
CA VAL A 314 11.08 -1.46 -37.98
C VAL A 314 10.41 -0.66 -36.87
N VAL A 315 10.53 0.67 -36.87
CA VAL A 315 10.05 1.52 -35.77
C VAL A 315 8.59 1.96 -35.99
N LEU A 316 8.23 2.34 -37.21
CA LEU A 316 6.89 2.82 -37.56
C LEU A 316 5.77 1.80 -37.27
N PRO A 317 5.92 0.48 -37.54
CA PRO A 317 4.88 -0.49 -37.20
C PRO A 317 4.56 -0.51 -35.71
N VAL A 318 5.56 -0.35 -34.85
CA VAL A 318 5.39 -0.34 -33.38
C VAL A 318 4.85 1.02 -32.90
N LEU A 319 5.25 2.12 -33.51
CA LEU A 319 4.64 3.44 -33.23
C LEU A 319 3.14 3.47 -33.56
N ASN A 320 2.73 2.80 -34.63
CA ASN A 320 1.33 2.75 -35.05
C ASN A 320 0.43 1.90 -34.12
N THR A 321 0.99 1.03 -33.28
CA THR A 321 0.21 0.28 -32.29
C THR A 321 -0.04 1.06 -31.01
N LEU A 322 0.55 2.26 -30.86
CA LEU A 322 0.39 3.06 -29.66
C LEU A 322 -1.05 3.59 -29.49
N PRO A 323 -1.60 3.55 -28.27
CA PRO A 323 -2.97 3.97 -27.99
C PRO A 323 -3.16 5.48 -28.17
N GLN A 324 -3.99 5.89 -29.12
CA GLN A 324 -4.14 7.31 -29.49
C GLN A 324 -4.79 8.19 -28.40
N ASN A 325 -5.53 7.57 -27.49
CA ASN A 325 -6.24 8.25 -26.40
C ASN A 325 -5.37 8.50 -25.17
N LEU A 326 -4.23 7.82 -25.02
CA LEU A 326 -3.36 7.91 -23.85
C LEU A 326 -2.23 8.90 -24.08
N ARG A 327 -1.69 9.44 -22.98
CA ARG A 327 -0.53 10.35 -23.02
C ARG A 327 0.77 9.55 -23.16
N HIS A 328 1.73 10.12 -23.88
CA HIS A 328 3.05 9.51 -24.10
C HIS A 328 4.16 10.50 -23.78
N CYS A 329 5.21 10.06 -23.12
CA CYS A 329 6.43 10.84 -22.91
C CYS A 329 7.65 10.11 -23.48
N LEU A 330 8.79 10.78 -23.53
CA LEU A 330 10.05 10.22 -24.02
C LEU A 330 11.20 10.54 -23.07
N GLY A 331 12.01 9.54 -22.78
CA GLY A 331 13.34 9.69 -22.20
C GLY A 331 14.43 9.23 -23.16
N GLU A 332 15.61 9.83 -23.08
CA GLU A 332 16.74 9.52 -23.96
C GLU A 332 18.07 9.57 -23.23
N ASP A 333 18.91 8.56 -23.47
CA ASP A 333 20.31 8.56 -23.10
C ASP A 333 21.18 8.57 -24.37
N PHE A 334 22.16 9.48 -24.42
CA PHE A 334 22.90 9.78 -25.64
C PHE A 334 24.30 9.13 -25.65
N ALA A 335 24.63 8.42 -26.73
CA ALA A 335 26.00 7.97 -26.98
C ALA A 335 26.40 7.96 -28.46
N ARG A 336 27.54 8.57 -28.78
CA ARG A 336 28.06 8.59 -30.17
C ARG A 336 28.84 7.33 -30.55
N SER A 337 29.73 6.88 -29.68
CA SER A 337 30.68 5.78 -29.90
C SER A 337 31.04 5.12 -28.58
N GLY A 338 31.20 3.80 -28.55
CA GLY A 338 31.50 3.03 -27.34
C GLY A 338 30.24 2.50 -26.65
N HIS A 339 29.32 3.39 -26.31
CA HIS A 339 28.04 3.07 -25.64
C HIS A 339 26.83 3.21 -26.59
N LEU A 340 25.63 2.95 -26.09
CA LEU A 340 24.38 2.94 -26.86
C LEU A 340 23.59 4.22 -26.65
N THR A 341 23.03 4.77 -27.73
CA THR A 341 21.94 5.75 -27.58
C THR A 341 20.64 4.99 -27.40
N VAL A 342 19.84 5.32 -26.39
CA VAL A 342 18.59 4.63 -26.10
C VAL A 342 17.44 5.63 -26.03
N PHE A 343 16.41 5.41 -26.85
CA PHE A 343 15.13 6.10 -26.74
C PHE A 343 14.10 5.21 -26.02
N ALA A 344 13.50 5.75 -24.97
CA ALA A 344 12.49 5.08 -24.16
C ALA A 344 11.15 5.84 -24.18
N PRO A 345 10.28 5.59 -25.16
CA PRO A 345 8.89 6.04 -25.10
C PRO A 345 8.19 5.43 -23.89
N MET A 346 7.27 6.18 -23.28
CA MET A 346 6.50 5.68 -22.15
C MET A 346 5.05 6.13 -22.25
N THR A 347 4.14 5.16 -22.25
CA THR A 347 2.68 5.38 -22.20
C THR A 347 2.26 5.47 -20.75
N VAL A 348 1.50 6.51 -20.40
CA VAL A 348 0.82 6.59 -19.09
C VAL A 348 -0.61 6.10 -19.28
N ASN A 349 -0.91 4.98 -18.63
CA ASN A 349 -2.20 4.31 -18.70
C ASN A 349 -3.25 5.04 -17.84
N ASP A 350 -4.53 4.75 -18.10
CA ASP A 350 -5.66 5.32 -17.35
C ASP A 350 -5.63 4.93 -15.85
N ASP A 351 -5.02 3.80 -15.52
CA ASP A 351 -4.79 3.32 -14.15
C ASP A 351 -3.54 3.94 -13.49
N THR A 352 -2.93 4.93 -14.13
CA THR A 352 -1.69 5.63 -13.72
C THR A 352 -0.40 4.81 -13.79
N THR A 353 -0.48 3.54 -14.24
CA THR A 353 0.72 2.73 -14.53
C THR A 353 1.44 3.27 -15.77
N ARG A 354 2.73 2.97 -15.85
CA ARG A 354 3.63 3.47 -16.89
C ARG A 354 4.20 2.29 -17.64
N THR A 355 3.92 2.22 -18.93
CA THR A 355 4.41 1.14 -19.79
C THR A 355 5.41 1.70 -20.78
N VAL A 356 6.59 1.10 -20.87
CA VAL A 356 7.53 1.32 -21.96
C VAL A 356 7.15 0.33 -23.08
N PRO A 357 6.48 0.79 -24.15
CA PRO A 357 5.90 -0.12 -25.15
C PRO A 357 6.97 -0.72 -26.07
N PHE A 358 8.11 -0.06 -26.22
CA PHE A 358 9.30 -0.54 -26.93
C PHE A 358 10.51 0.32 -26.54
N LEU A 359 11.71 -0.17 -26.85
CA LEU A 359 12.95 0.60 -26.76
C LEU A 359 13.58 0.68 -28.14
N VAL A 360 14.27 1.79 -28.43
CA VAL A 360 15.12 1.92 -29.63
C VAL A 360 16.57 2.11 -29.18
N GLU A 361 17.45 1.20 -29.55
CA GLU A 361 18.89 1.24 -29.23
C GLU A 361 19.71 1.45 -30.51
N LEU A 362 20.53 2.50 -30.52
CA LEU A 362 21.42 2.84 -31.62
C LEU A 362 22.88 2.66 -31.19
N ALA A 363 23.63 1.85 -31.93
CA ALA A 363 25.05 1.62 -31.72
C ALA A 363 25.87 2.28 -32.84
N ASN A 364 26.85 3.11 -32.49
CA ASN A 364 27.81 3.71 -33.43
C ASN A 364 27.18 4.56 -34.56
N VAL A 365 26.01 5.18 -34.32
CA VAL A 365 25.26 5.97 -35.33
C VAL A 365 25.69 7.44 -35.32
N PRO A 366 25.86 8.12 -36.48
CA PRO A 366 26.21 9.54 -36.54
C PRO A 366 25.13 10.48 -36.01
N TYR A 367 25.55 11.65 -35.49
CA TYR A 367 24.69 12.67 -34.89
C TYR A 367 23.43 12.99 -35.72
N LYS A 368 23.59 13.24 -37.03
CA LYS A 368 22.47 13.58 -37.91
C LYS A 368 21.43 12.46 -38.07
N GLN A 369 21.87 11.21 -38.05
CA GLN A 369 20.98 10.05 -38.11
C GLN A 369 20.30 9.77 -36.75
N GLN A 370 20.96 10.08 -35.64
CA GLN A 370 20.33 10.04 -34.31
C GLN A 370 19.26 11.15 -34.17
N GLU A 371 19.55 12.37 -34.65
CA GLU A 371 18.58 13.48 -34.76
C GLU A 371 17.36 13.09 -35.60
N GLN A 372 17.59 12.45 -36.74
CA GLN A 372 16.52 11.90 -37.58
C GLN A 372 15.65 10.89 -36.82
N ALA A 373 16.26 9.97 -36.07
CA ALA A 373 15.53 8.97 -35.27
C ALA A 373 14.70 9.62 -34.15
N LEU A 374 15.29 10.54 -33.39
CA LEU A 374 14.61 11.28 -32.32
C LEU A 374 13.38 12.00 -32.88
N PHE A 375 13.54 12.75 -33.95
CA PHE A 375 12.44 13.49 -34.57
C PHE A 375 11.37 12.58 -35.16
N PHE A 376 11.77 11.45 -35.76
CA PHE A 376 10.83 10.49 -36.31
C PHE A 376 9.91 9.90 -35.22
N ILE A 377 10.47 9.54 -34.07
CA ILE A 377 9.75 9.01 -32.91
C ILE A 377 8.88 10.11 -32.30
N CYS A 378 9.48 11.24 -31.92
CA CYS A 378 8.79 12.36 -31.28
C CYS A 378 7.58 12.84 -32.08
N ASP A 379 7.74 13.06 -33.39
CA ASP A 379 6.66 13.59 -34.25
C ASP A 379 5.45 12.65 -34.37
N ARG A 380 5.60 11.38 -33.96
CA ARG A 380 4.58 10.32 -34.08
C ARG A 380 4.09 9.79 -32.74
N LEU A 381 4.54 10.34 -31.60
CA LEU A 381 4.00 9.99 -30.29
C LEU A 381 2.60 10.62 -30.09
N PRO A 382 1.55 9.81 -29.88
CA PRO A 382 0.20 10.33 -29.64
C PRO A 382 0.13 11.09 -28.32
N ARG A 383 -0.53 12.26 -28.32
CA ARG A 383 -0.71 13.09 -27.10
C ARG A 383 0.59 13.21 -26.27
N ARG A 384 1.68 13.57 -26.96
CA ARG A 384 2.99 13.73 -26.35
C ARG A 384 2.95 14.75 -25.20
N ASP A 385 3.46 14.36 -24.05
CA ASP A 385 3.35 15.06 -22.77
C ASP A 385 4.70 15.00 -22.04
N GLY A 386 5.70 15.69 -22.61
CA GLY A 386 7.05 15.80 -22.05
C GLY A 386 8.11 14.94 -22.72
N ILE A 387 9.29 15.53 -22.91
CA ILE A 387 10.51 14.92 -23.43
C ILE A 387 11.67 15.31 -22.51
N LYS A 388 12.40 14.34 -21.97
CA LYS A 388 13.63 14.58 -21.20
C LYS A 388 14.81 13.91 -21.88
N LEU A 389 15.84 14.70 -22.19
CA LEU A 389 17.02 14.27 -22.96
C LEU A 389 18.29 14.46 -22.14
N ASP A 390 19.29 13.62 -22.36
CA ASP A 390 20.58 13.76 -21.69
C ASP A 390 21.35 14.99 -22.22
N GLY A 391 21.64 15.92 -21.31
CA GLY A 391 22.44 17.12 -21.60
C GLY A 391 23.94 16.90 -21.45
N ARG A 392 24.42 15.71 -21.05
CA ARG A 392 25.85 15.52 -20.76
C ARG A 392 26.69 15.42 -22.04
N GLY A 393 27.75 16.23 -22.09
CA GLY A 393 28.78 16.14 -23.14
C GLY A 393 28.21 16.33 -24.54
N ASN A 394 28.32 15.30 -25.38
CA ASN A 394 27.87 15.34 -26.78
C ASN A 394 26.35 15.29 -26.93
N GLY A 395 25.61 14.86 -25.90
CA GLY A 395 24.13 14.82 -25.91
C GLY A 395 23.49 16.20 -25.89
N ASN A 396 24.18 17.21 -25.33
CA ASN A 396 23.67 18.58 -25.27
C ASN A 396 23.28 19.14 -26.66
N TYR A 397 24.04 18.80 -27.70
CA TYR A 397 23.72 19.24 -29.06
C TYR A 397 22.37 18.71 -29.54
N LEU A 398 22.11 17.42 -29.34
CA LEU A 398 20.84 16.80 -29.75
C LEU A 398 19.67 17.35 -28.91
N ALA A 399 19.92 17.54 -27.61
CA ALA A 399 18.95 18.08 -26.68
C ALA A 399 18.58 19.55 -27.01
N GLU A 400 19.55 20.39 -27.38
CA GLU A 400 19.32 21.75 -27.86
C GLU A 400 18.50 21.77 -29.16
N GLN A 401 18.83 20.92 -30.14
CA GLN A 401 18.07 20.85 -31.39
C GLN A 401 16.62 20.40 -31.17
N ALA A 402 16.38 19.50 -30.22
CA ALA A 402 15.04 19.10 -29.81
C ALA A 402 14.29 20.24 -29.09
N ALA A 403 14.96 20.98 -28.20
CA ALA A 403 14.38 22.14 -27.54
C ALA A 403 14.04 23.28 -28.51
N GLU A 404 14.86 23.51 -29.54
CA GLU A 404 14.54 24.46 -30.62
C GLU A 404 13.30 24.03 -31.42
N LYS A 405 13.15 22.72 -31.70
CA LYS A 405 12.03 22.20 -32.49
C LYS A 405 10.72 22.10 -31.71
N TYR A 406 10.77 21.64 -30.46
CA TYR A 406 9.58 21.30 -29.66
C TYR A 406 9.31 22.28 -28.51
N GLY A 407 10.20 23.23 -28.25
CA GLY A 407 10.01 24.29 -27.27
C GLY A 407 9.90 23.76 -25.84
N ALA A 408 8.90 24.27 -25.11
CA ALA A 408 8.69 23.97 -23.69
C ALA A 408 8.34 22.50 -23.37
N GLU A 409 8.12 21.66 -24.38
CA GLU A 409 7.91 20.21 -24.20
C GLU A 409 9.22 19.45 -23.90
N VAL A 410 10.39 20.06 -24.13
CA VAL A 410 11.70 19.44 -23.95
C VAL A 410 12.40 20.04 -22.73
N GLU A 411 12.88 19.17 -21.86
CA GLU A 411 13.82 19.52 -20.79
C GLU A 411 15.16 18.82 -21.02
N VAL A 412 16.22 19.62 -21.03
CA VAL A 412 17.60 19.14 -21.10
C VAL A 412 18.07 18.85 -19.67
N VAL A 413 18.32 17.57 -19.38
CA VAL A 413 18.65 17.13 -18.02
C VAL A 413 20.16 17.00 -17.88
N MET A 414 20.74 17.75 -16.95
CA MET A 414 22.14 17.61 -16.58
C MET A 414 22.27 16.64 -15.39
N PRO A 415 22.80 15.41 -15.60
CA PRO A 415 22.99 14.46 -14.51
C PRO A 415 23.91 15.04 -13.44
N SER A 416 23.40 15.10 -12.21
CA SER A 416 24.15 15.55 -11.03
C SER A 416 23.81 14.69 -9.82
N VAL A 417 24.69 14.66 -8.82
CA VAL A 417 24.45 13.93 -7.57
C VAL A 417 23.17 14.42 -6.88
N ALA A 418 22.85 15.72 -6.98
CA ALA A 418 21.60 16.28 -6.47
C ALA A 418 20.38 15.74 -7.23
N HIS A 419 20.44 15.74 -8.57
CA HIS A 419 19.37 15.23 -9.43
C HIS A 419 19.05 13.76 -9.12
N TYR A 420 20.08 12.93 -8.99
CA TYR A 420 19.93 11.52 -8.63
C TYR A 420 19.36 11.34 -7.22
N ARG A 421 19.87 12.07 -6.22
CA ARG A 421 19.40 11.99 -4.82
C ARG A 421 17.92 12.33 -4.68
N GLU A 422 17.44 13.30 -5.44
CA GLU A 422 16.04 13.74 -5.40
C GLU A 422 15.09 12.75 -6.10
N ASN A 423 15.51 12.19 -7.24
CA ASN A 423 14.58 11.51 -8.15
C ASN A 423 14.64 9.98 -8.11
N MET A 424 15.80 9.38 -7.81
CA MET A 424 15.96 7.92 -7.77
C MET A 424 15.14 7.21 -6.68
N PRO A 425 14.85 7.80 -5.49
CA PRO A 425 13.90 7.21 -4.55
C PRO A 425 12.49 7.08 -5.14
N ARG A 426 12.05 8.07 -5.94
CA ARG A 426 10.75 8.04 -6.62
C ARG A 426 10.72 6.97 -7.72
N PHE A 427 11.83 6.81 -8.43
CA PHE A 427 11.97 5.77 -9.44
C PHE A 427 11.93 4.37 -8.81
N LYS A 428 12.65 4.15 -7.71
CA LYS A 428 12.61 2.88 -6.96
C LYS A 428 11.21 2.54 -6.43
N ALA A 429 10.50 3.52 -5.87
CA ALA A 429 9.13 3.32 -5.41
C ALA A 429 8.21 2.82 -6.54
N ALA A 430 8.36 3.35 -7.76
CA ALA A 430 7.56 2.90 -8.91
C ALA A 430 7.82 1.42 -9.30
N PHE A 431 8.99 0.87 -8.99
CA PHE A 431 9.26 -0.56 -9.13
C PHE A 431 8.68 -1.39 -7.98
N GLU A 432 8.75 -0.87 -6.74
CA GLU A 432 8.22 -1.55 -5.55
C GLU A 432 6.69 -1.60 -5.53
N ASP A 433 6.04 -0.55 -6.05
CA ASP A 433 4.58 -0.39 -6.16
C ASP A 433 4.00 -1.03 -7.43
N ASP A 434 4.82 -1.72 -8.24
CA ASP A 434 4.43 -2.37 -9.50
C ASP A 434 3.83 -1.41 -10.57
N GLU A 435 4.16 -0.11 -10.50
CA GLU A 435 3.68 0.95 -11.41
C GLU A 435 4.38 0.95 -12.78
N LEU A 436 5.53 0.30 -12.94
CA LEU A 436 6.32 0.27 -14.18
C LEU A 436 6.25 -1.08 -14.90
N VAL A 437 5.96 -1.03 -16.20
CA VAL A 437 5.97 -2.18 -17.11
C VAL A 437 7.00 -1.95 -18.21
N LEU A 438 8.01 -2.81 -18.27
CA LEU A 438 9.15 -2.70 -19.17
C LEU A 438 9.21 -3.89 -20.15
N PRO A 439 9.84 -3.74 -21.33
CA PRO A 439 10.14 -4.86 -22.23
C PRO A 439 10.83 -6.02 -21.51
N LYS A 440 10.33 -7.24 -21.71
CA LYS A 440 10.92 -8.46 -21.15
C LYS A 440 12.19 -8.85 -21.90
N HIS A 441 13.32 -8.25 -21.53
CA HIS A 441 14.61 -8.48 -22.17
C HIS A 441 15.77 -8.48 -21.15
N GLU A 442 16.70 -9.44 -21.24
CA GLU A 442 17.79 -9.61 -20.26
C GLU A 442 18.72 -8.39 -20.22
N ASP A 443 19.05 -7.79 -21.37
CA ASP A 443 19.89 -6.58 -21.42
C ASP A 443 19.28 -5.39 -20.66
N VAL A 444 17.95 -5.22 -20.72
CA VAL A 444 17.25 -4.14 -19.98
C VAL A 444 17.27 -4.41 -18.48
N ILE A 445 17.06 -5.66 -18.09
CA ILE A 445 17.16 -6.09 -16.68
C ILE A 445 18.59 -5.89 -16.16
N SER A 446 19.59 -6.24 -16.96
CA SER A 446 21.02 -6.10 -16.64
C SER A 446 21.41 -4.63 -16.46
N ASP A 447 21.02 -3.75 -17.38
CA ASP A 447 21.27 -2.30 -17.32
C ASP A 447 20.62 -1.67 -16.07
N LEU A 448 19.37 -2.01 -15.75
CA LEU A 448 18.73 -1.57 -14.50
C LEU A 448 19.48 -2.05 -13.26
N GLY A 449 20.26 -3.13 -13.41
CA GLY A 449 21.14 -3.65 -12.39
C GLY A 449 22.41 -2.85 -12.17
N GLN A 450 22.76 -1.95 -13.09
CA GLN A 450 23.90 -1.06 -12.93
C GLN A 450 23.53 0.19 -12.13
N ILE A 451 22.28 0.37 -11.71
CA ILE A 451 21.94 1.38 -10.71
C ILE A 451 22.43 0.86 -9.35
N VAL A 452 23.43 1.52 -8.81
CA VAL A 452 24.06 1.17 -7.52
C VAL A 452 24.12 2.42 -6.64
N VAL A 453 24.15 2.22 -5.32
CA VAL A 453 24.30 3.34 -4.38
C VAL A 453 25.77 3.76 -4.37
N GLN A 454 26.10 4.91 -4.94
CA GLN A 454 27.45 5.46 -4.87
C GLN A 454 27.46 6.63 -3.86
N ARG A 455 28.29 6.55 -2.81
CA ARG A 455 28.43 7.62 -1.80
C ARG A 455 27.09 8.06 -1.18
N GLY A 456 26.21 7.09 -0.91
CA GLY A 456 24.88 7.31 -0.33
C GLY A 456 23.82 7.86 -1.31
N VAL A 457 24.13 7.97 -2.60
CA VAL A 457 23.19 8.37 -3.65
C VAL A 457 23.10 7.27 -4.72
N PRO A 458 21.91 6.74 -5.02
CA PRO A 458 21.73 5.83 -6.15
C PRO A 458 22.05 6.52 -7.47
N GLY A 459 22.92 5.92 -8.28
CA GLY A 459 23.33 6.40 -9.59
C GLY A 459 23.75 5.22 -10.47
N ILE A 460 24.05 5.50 -11.73
CA ILE A 460 24.54 4.47 -12.67
C ILE A 460 26.02 4.22 -12.38
N ASP A 461 26.37 2.94 -12.24
CA ASP A 461 27.73 2.51 -11.98
C ASP A 461 28.65 2.75 -13.18
N ASP A 462 29.95 2.98 -12.93
CA ASP A 462 30.94 3.19 -13.98
C ASP A 462 31.36 1.87 -14.69
N ARG A 463 30.74 0.74 -14.31
CA ARG A 463 31.06 -0.60 -14.84
C ARG A 463 30.37 -0.84 -16.18
N GLU A 464 31.16 -1.22 -17.18
CA GLU A 464 30.65 -1.64 -18.49
C GLU A 464 30.29 -3.14 -18.50
N ASN A 465 29.12 -3.48 -19.05
CA ASN A 465 28.73 -4.85 -19.37
C ASN A 465 28.72 -5.05 -20.90
N THR A 466 28.75 -6.30 -21.36
CA THR A 466 28.54 -6.64 -22.77
C THR A 466 27.13 -7.18 -22.97
N GLY A 467 26.34 -6.54 -23.84
CA GLY A 467 24.98 -6.96 -24.17
C GLY A 467 24.91 -8.24 -25.00
N SER A 468 23.70 -8.81 -25.13
CA SER A 468 23.43 -9.97 -25.98
C SER A 468 23.81 -9.79 -27.46
N ASP A 469 23.90 -8.54 -27.91
CA ASP A 469 24.30 -8.12 -29.26
C ASP A 469 25.82 -7.89 -29.41
N GLY A 470 26.60 -8.08 -28.34
CA GLY A 470 28.05 -7.91 -28.34
C GLY A 470 28.53 -6.47 -28.14
N HIS A 471 27.63 -5.50 -27.96
CA HIS A 471 27.98 -4.10 -27.72
C HIS A 471 28.19 -3.83 -26.22
N LYS A 472 29.00 -2.81 -25.91
CA LYS A 472 29.21 -2.37 -24.53
C LYS A 472 28.00 -1.56 -24.05
N ARG A 473 27.59 -1.82 -22.81
CA ARG A 473 26.44 -1.20 -22.14
C ARG A 473 26.87 -0.60 -20.81
N HIS A 474 26.44 0.63 -20.56
CA HIS A 474 26.74 1.42 -19.36
C HIS A 474 25.41 1.94 -18.75
N GLY A 475 24.43 1.05 -18.65
CA GLY A 475 23.16 1.36 -18.02
C GLY A 475 22.31 2.27 -18.90
N ASP A 476 22.58 2.27 -20.21
CA ASP A 476 22.05 3.26 -21.13
C ASP A 476 20.52 3.21 -21.19
N SER A 477 19.97 1.99 -21.20
CA SER A 477 18.52 1.81 -21.13
C SER A 477 17.94 2.15 -19.76
N ALA A 478 18.70 1.99 -18.68
CA ALA A 478 18.27 2.36 -17.33
C ALA A 478 18.14 3.87 -17.18
N TYR A 479 19.08 4.65 -17.73
CA TYR A 479 19.01 6.12 -17.71
C TYR A 479 17.88 6.64 -18.59
N ALA A 480 17.74 6.13 -19.81
CA ALA A 480 16.66 6.53 -20.72
C ALA A 480 15.27 6.26 -20.10
N ILE A 481 15.06 5.10 -19.46
CA ILE A 481 13.81 4.76 -18.78
C ILE A 481 13.58 5.67 -17.56
N PHE A 482 14.65 6.00 -16.81
CA PHE A 482 14.58 6.93 -15.68
C PHE A 482 14.13 8.33 -16.13
N LEU A 483 14.69 8.86 -17.22
CA LEU A 483 14.26 10.16 -17.77
C LEU A 483 12.82 10.12 -18.29
N ALA A 484 12.42 9.04 -18.96
CA ALA A 484 11.04 8.84 -19.42
C ALA A 484 10.05 8.83 -18.24
N PHE A 485 10.43 8.17 -17.14
CA PHE A 485 9.65 8.15 -15.90
C PHE A 485 9.51 9.55 -15.30
N LEU A 486 10.58 10.36 -15.27
CA LEU A 486 10.49 11.73 -14.78
C LEU A 486 9.58 12.59 -15.67
N ALA A 487 9.72 12.49 -17.00
CA ALA A 487 8.85 13.20 -17.92
C ALA A 487 7.37 12.84 -17.69
N SER A 488 7.07 11.58 -17.38
CA SER A 488 5.70 11.10 -17.13
C SER A 488 5.05 11.59 -15.82
N LYS A 489 5.82 12.21 -14.92
CA LYS A 489 5.34 12.71 -13.62
C LYS A 489 5.15 14.23 -13.61
N GLU A 490 5.56 14.92 -14.67
CA GLU A 490 5.40 16.37 -14.80
C GLU A 490 4.13 16.70 -15.58
N ASP A 491 3.39 17.70 -15.11
CA ASP A 491 2.22 18.22 -15.83
C ASP A 491 2.71 19.26 -16.85
N CYS A 492 2.88 18.86 -18.10
CA CYS A 492 3.25 19.80 -19.15
C CYS A 492 2.04 20.72 -19.46
N GLN A 493 2.12 22.00 -19.10
CA GLN A 493 1.05 22.96 -19.39
C GLN A 493 0.97 23.25 -20.89
N ARG A 494 0.02 22.61 -21.56
CA ARG A 494 -0.26 22.87 -22.97
C ARG A 494 -1.27 24.02 -23.13
N TYR A 495 -0.84 25.11 -23.76
CA TYR A 495 -1.77 26.10 -24.31
C TYR A 495 -2.19 25.66 -25.71
N GLU A 496 -3.32 24.95 -25.84
CA GLU A 496 -3.89 24.68 -27.16
C GLU A 496 -4.64 25.91 -27.67
N LEU A 497 -4.17 26.47 -28.78
CA LEU A 497 -4.93 27.44 -29.56
C LEU A 497 -5.91 26.66 -30.44
N HIS A 498 -7.13 26.45 -29.95
CA HIS A 498 -8.22 25.95 -30.79
C HIS A 498 -8.53 26.97 -31.89
N ARG A 499 -8.00 26.78 -33.10
CA ARG A 499 -8.64 27.37 -34.28
C ARG A 499 -9.95 26.64 -34.46
N LEU A 500 -11.07 27.36 -34.27
CA LEU A 500 -12.39 26.89 -34.72
C LEU A 500 -12.26 26.48 -36.19
N ASN A 501 -12.40 25.18 -36.47
CA ASN A 501 -12.46 24.71 -37.84
C ASN A 501 -13.65 25.41 -38.51
N LYS A 502 -13.38 26.19 -39.57
CA LYS A 502 -14.45 26.62 -40.48
C LYS A 502 -15.16 25.35 -40.95
N PRO A 503 -16.50 25.30 -40.96
CA PRO A 503 -17.22 24.14 -41.42
C PRO A 503 -16.77 23.83 -42.84
N GLN A 504 -16.08 22.70 -43.01
CA GLN A 504 -15.57 22.26 -44.29
C GLN A 504 -16.78 21.83 -45.11
N GLN A 505 -17.12 22.64 -46.12
CA GLN A 505 -18.05 22.26 -47.17
C GLN A 505 -17.55 20.97 -47.81
N GLN A 506 -18.20 19.85 -47.51
CA GLN A 506 -18.04 18.62 -48.29
C GLN A 506 -18.45 18.92 -49.73
N ARG A 507 -17.46 19.09 -50.60
CA ARG A 507 -17.63 18.90 -52.04
C ARG A 507 -17.84 17.41 -52.29
N ASN A 508 -19.10 16.99 -52.31
CA ASN A 508 -19.50 15.73 -52.93
C ASN A 508 -19.33 15.88 -54.45
N SER A 509 -18.25 15.33 -54.99
CA SER A 509 -18.18 14.94 -56.39
C SER A 509 -18.45 13.45 -56.49
N ASP A 510 -19.72 13.08 -56.47
CA ASP A 510 -20.20 11.92 -57.21
C ASP A 510 -21.62 12.18 -57.70
N SER A 511 -21.69 12.52 -58.97
CA SER A 511 -22.89 12.70 -59.77
C SER A 511 -23.45 11.35 -60.19
N HIS A 512 -24.56 10.92 -59.57
CA HIS A 512 -25.83 10.57 -60.26
C HIS A 512 -26.74 9.68 -59.39
N ARG A 513 -27.75 10.29 -58.77
CA ARG A 513 -29.18 9.96 -58.99
C ARG A 513 -30.09 10.95 -58.24
N GLN A 514 -31.10 11.42 -58.96
CA GLN A 514 -31.92 12.61 -58.69
C GLN A 514 -32.82 12.49 -57.44
N LEU A 515 -32.82 13.54 -56.61
CA LEU A 515 -33.90 13.87 -55.67
C LEU A 515 -34.89 14.82 -56.37
N ARG A 516 -36.17 14.45 -56.41
CA ARG A 516 -37.29 15.37 -56.67
C ARG A 516 -37.77 15.94 -55.33
N ILE A 517 -37.53 17.23 -55.12
CA ILE A 517 -38.15 18.05 -54.09
C ILE A 517 -39.51 18.51 -54.62
N THR A 518 -40.57 18.44 -53.82
CA THR A 518 -41.69 19.38 -53.97
C THR A 518 -42.27 19.78 -52.61
N ARG A 519 -42.10 21.07 -52.32
CA ARG A 519 -42.82 22.01 -51.46
C ARG A 519 -43.98 21.48 -50.61
N VAL A 520 -43.91 21.80 -49.31
CA VAL A 520 -45.07 21.93 -48.42
C VAL A 520 -45.73 23.28 -48.68
N LEU A 521 -47.01 23.25 -49.05
CA LEU A 521 -47.93 24.38 -49.16
C LEU A 521 -48.93 24.33 -48.00
N LYS A 522 -49.33 25.53 -47.60
CA LYS A 522 -50.24 25.93 -46.53
C LYS A 522 -51.72 25.68 -46.94
N ILE A 523 -52.65 25.76 -45.95
CA ILE A 523 -54.14 25.87 -46.04
C ILE A 523 -54.85 24.49 -45.95
N SER A 524 -55.94 24.21 -45.21
CA SER A 524 -56.96 24.93 -44.41
C SER A 524 -57.70 23.93 -43.50
N GLU A 525 -58.49 24.47 -42.55
CA GLU A 525 -59.62 23.84 -41.83
C GLU A 525 -60.49 22.92 -42.71
N ASP A 526 -60.86 21.74 -42.19
CA ASP A 526 -62.26 21.33 -41.95
C ASP A 526 -62.40 19.93 -41.32
N CYS A 527 -63.46 19.79 -40.53
CA CYS A 527 -63.92 18.64 -39.75
C CYS A 527 -63.87 17.26 -40.44
N SER A 528 -63.38 16.24 -39.73
CA SER A 528 -64.07 14.94 -39.63
C SER A 528 -63.53 14.10 -38.47
N ASP A 529 -64.46 13.55 -37.69
CA ASP A 529 -64.26 12.76 -36.47
C ASP A 529 -63.27 11.60 -36.62
N GLY A 530 -62.29 11.57 -35.73
CA GLY A 530 -61.38 10.43 -35.51
C GLY A 530 -60.70 10.55 -34.16
N LYS A 531 -61.30 9.97 -33.12
CA LYS A 531 -60.78 9.96 -31.74
C LYS A 531 -59.40 9.28 -31.66
N GLU A 532 -58.33 10.03 -31.78
CA GLU A 532 -57.01 9.64 -31.23
C GLU A 532 -57.03 9.83 -29.71
N LYS A 533 -57.07 8.72 -28.97
CA LYS A 533 -56.93 8.69 -27.52
C LYS A 533 -55.58 9.30 -27.11
N LYS A 534 -55.59 10.55 -26.65
CA LYS A 534 -54.52 11.14 -25.82
C LYS A 534 -54.18 10.16 -24.69
N ARG A 535 -52.99 9.54 -24.74
CA ARG A 535 -52.45 8.74 -23.62
C ARG A 535 -52.18 9.68 -22.46
N THR A 536 -53.03 9.60 -21.43
CA THR A 536 -53.14 10.53 -20.30
C THR A 536 -51.90 10.52 -19.40
N ALA A 537 -51.24 11.66 -19.25
CA ALA A 537 -50.37 11.94 -18.11
C ALA A 537 -51.23 11.94 -16.83
N ARG A 538 -50.91 11.08 -15.87
CA ARG A 538 -51.52 11.11 -14.52
C ARG A 538 -50.62 11.93 -13.60
N ASN A 539 -51.23 12.72 -12.72
CA ASN A 539 -50.50 13.54 -11.75
C ASN A 539 -50.25 12.72 -10.49
N LEU A 540 -48.98 12.46 -10.16
CA LEU A 540 -48.54 11.85 -8.91
C LEU A 540 -48.23 12.97 -7.90
N MET A 541 -48.57 12.76 -6.62
CA MET A 541 -48.07 13.62 -5.55
C MET A 541 -46.73 13.06 -5.07
N ASN A 542 -45.63 13.76 -5.39
CA ASN A 542 -44.29 13.38 -4.98
C ASN A 542 -44.21 13.31 -3.46
N THR A 543 -43.81 12.16 -2.94
CA THR A 543 -43.68 11.86 -1.52
C THR A 543 -42.60 12.69 -0.84
N GLN A 544 -41.52 12.99 -1.55
CA GLN A 544 -40.37 13.70 -1.00
C GLN A 544 -40.54 15.22 -1.01
N THR A 545 -41.21 15.78 -2.02
CA THR A 545 -41.38 17.23 -2.18
C THR A 545 -42.80 17.73 -1.89
N GLY A 546 -43.79 16.83 -1.85
CA GLY A 546 -45.21 17.20 -1.72
C GLY A 546 -45.83 17.80 -2.99
N GLU A 547 -45.05 17.97 -4.06
CA GLU A 547 -45.49 18.61 -5.31
C GLU A 547 -46.19 17.64 -6.26
N ARG A 548 -47.07 18.18 -7.11
CA ARG A 548 -47.72 17.39 -8.18
C ARG A 548 -46.77 17.26 -9.37
N VAL A 549 -46.45 16.03 -9.75
CA VAL A 549 -45.58 15.70 -10.88
C VAL A 549 -46.40 14.98 -11.95
N ALA A 550 -46.37 15.49 -13.18
CA ALA A 550 -46.98 14.83 -14.33
C ALA A 550 -46.07 13.70 -14.82
N VAL A 551 -46.60 12.48 -14.90
CA VAL A 551 -45.81 11.28 -15.24
C VAL A 551 -46.10 10.82 -16.67
N ASP A 552 -45.05 10.57 -17.44
CA ASP A 552 -45.13 10.02 -18.79
C ASP A 552 -45.17 8.49 -18.75
N ALA A 553 -46.29 7.90 -19.19
CA ALA A 553 -46.51 6.46 -19.18
C ALA A 553 -45.48 5.67 -19.99
N VAL A 554 -44.92 6.24 -21.07
CA VAL A 554 -43.91 5.53 -21.88
C VAL A 554 -42.60 5.42 -21.08
N LYS A 555 -42.19 6.51 -20.42
CA LYS A 555 -40.96 6.53 -19.61
C LYS A 555 -41.02 5.59 -18.41
N MET A 556 -42.20 5.35 -17.84
CA MET A 556 -42.38 4.44 -16.69
C MET A 556 -42.29 2.96 -17.06
N THR A 557 -42.47 2.61 -18.34
CA THR A 557 -42.44 1.22 -18.83
C THR A 557 -41.05 0.76 -19.27
N GLN A 558 -40.14 1.69 -19.55
CA GLN A 558 -38.79 1.42 -20.04
C GLN A 558 -37.76 1.53 -18.91
N PRO A 559 -36.74 0.66 -18.86
CA PRO A 559 -35.69 0.76 -17.86
C PRO A 559 -34.83 2.01 -18.09
N GLU A 560 -34.62 2.79 -17.05
CA GLU A 560 -33.89 4.07 -17.06
C GLU A 560 -32.50 3.92 -16.43
N ALA A 561 -32.32 3.04 -15.46
CA ALA A 561 -31.05 2.81 -14.76
C ALA A 561 -30.16 1.70 -15.38
N ARG A 562 -30.61 1.05 -16.45
CA ARG A 562 -29.89 -0.05 -17.08
C ARG A 562 -28.51 0.38 -17.60
N ALA A 563 -27.52 -0.48 -17.37
CA ALA A 563 -26.15 -0.29 -17.83
C ALA A 563 -26.03 -0.43 -19.37
N GLY A 564 -25.07 0.29 -19.96
CA GLY A 564 -24.77 0.22 -21.39
C GLY A 564 -23.26 0.23 -21.63
N SER A 565 -22.79 -0.46 -22.68
CA SER A 565 -21.35 -0.59 -22.99
C SER A 565 -20.68 0.75 -23.34
N VAL A 566 -21.43 1.72 -23.86
CA VAL A 566 -20.97 3.08 -24.22
C VAL A 566 -21.54 4.13 -23.25
N SER A 567 -22.24 3.71 -22.19
CA SER A 567 -22.82 4.61 -21.19
C SER A 567 -21.81 4.90 -20.08
N VAL A 568 -22.03 6.01 -19.37
CA VAL A 568 -21.41 6.32 -18.07
C VAL A 568 -21.69 5.20 -17.06
N ARG A 569 -22.85 4.54 -17.19
CA ARG A 569 -23.27 3.39 -16.39
C ARG A 569 -22.78 2.10 -17.04
N ARG A 570 -21.56 1.71 -16.68
CA ARG A 570 -20.92 0.51 -17.21
C ARG A 570 -21.28 -0.72 -16.37
N PRO A 571 -21.50 -1.90 -16.98
CA PRO A 571 -21.70 -3.14 -16.22
C PRO A 571 -20.47 -3.50 -15.38
N SER A 572 -19.27 -3.31 -15.95
CA SER A 572 -18.01 -3.63 -15.26
C SER A 572 -17.54 -2.48 -14.37
N PRO A 573 -17.10 -2.75 -13.13
CA PRO A 573 -16.55 -1.73 -12.21
C PRO A 573 -15.21 -1.16 -12.66
N GLY A 574 -14.56 -1.76 -13.65
CA GLY A 574 -13.21 -1.39 -14.03
C GLY A 574 -12.17 -1.96 -13.07
N ILE A 575 -11.43 -1.08 -12.39
CA ILE A 575 -10.30 -1.47 -11.53
C ILE A 575 -10.81 -1.91 -10.15
N SER A 576 -10.34 -3.08 -9.71
CA SER A 576 -10.62 -3.62 -8.38
C SER A 576 -10.03 -2.73 -7.28
N VAL A 577 -10.86 -2.31 -6.32
CA VAL A 577 -10.42 -1.50 -5.17
C VAL A 577 -9.85 -2.41 -4.08
N ALA A 578 -10.45 -3.58 -3.87
CA ALA A 578 -10.01 -4.58 -2.90
C ALA A 578 -8.63 -5.16 -3.23
N SER A 579 -8.27 -5.31 -4.51
CA SER A 579 -6.98 -5.89 -4.91
C SER A 579 -5.79 -4.96 -4.69
N THR A 580 -6.04 -3.63 -4.64
CA THR A 580 -5.03 -2.60 -4.40
C THR A 580 -5.16 -1.97 -3.01
N LEU A 581 -5.88 -2.65 -2.11
CA LEU A 581 -6.23 -2.12 -0.81
C LEU A 581 -4.99 -2.00 0.10
N SER A 582 -4.75 -0.78 0.58
CA SER A 582 -3.74 -0.45 1.59
C SER A 582 -4.37 0.44 2.66
N PRO A 583 -3.76 0.60 3.85
CA PRO A 583 -4.29 1.50 4.89
C PRO A 583 -4.51 2.93 4.38
N ALA A 584 -3.60 3.43 3.53
CA ALA A 584 -3.72 4.74 2.91
C ALA A 584 -4.86 4.79 1.88
N ARG A 585 -4.99 3.77 1.01
CA ARG A 585 -6.07 3.66 0.01
C ARG A 585 -7.43 3.62 0.70
N LEU A 586 -7.59 2.77 1.72
CA LEU A 586 -8.84 2.66 2.48
C LEU A 586 -9.21 3.98 3.15
N ALA A 587 -8.24 4.66 3.78
CA ALA A 587 -8.47 5.99 4.36
C ALA A 587 -8.93 7.01 3.30
N GLY A 588 -8.36 6.96 2.09
CA GLY A 588 -8.77 7.76 0.95
C GLY A 588 -10.22 7.48 0.52
N VAL A 589 -10.58 6.22 0.28
CA VAL A 589 -11.95 5.80 -0.08
C VAL A 589 -12.96 6.27 0.97
N LEU A 590 -12.66 6.07 2.25
CA LEU A 590 -13.56 6.47 3.34
C LEU A 590 -13.71 8.00 3.47
N ARG A 591 -12.71 8.78 3.07
CA ARG A 591 -12.75 10.24 3.02
C ARG A 591 -13.52 10.75 1.81
N ASN A 592 -13.31 10.17 0.63
CA ASN A 592 -14.03 10.53 -0.59
C ASN A 592 -15.56 10.38 -0.42
N VAL A 593 -15.98 9.34 0.30
CA VAL A 593 -17.39 9.13 0.69
C VAL A 593 -17.95 10.30 1.49
N THR A 594 -17.15 10.91 2.38
CA THR A 594 -17.61 12.08 3.15
C THR A 594 -17.74 13.34 2.30
N GLU A 595 -17.04 13.40 1.17
CA GLU A 595 -17.11 14.49 0.19
C GLU A 595 -18.18 14.23 -0.90
N GLY A 596 -18.88 13.09 -0.85
CA GLY A 596 -19.94 12.73 -1.79
C GLY A 596 -19.47 11.96 -3.02
N ASN A 597 -18.18 11.58 -3.08
CA ASN A 597 -17.65 10.69 -4.10
C ASN A 597 -17.63 9.23 -3.59
N ALA A 598 -18.64 8.47 -4.00
CA ALA A 598 -18.95 7.15 -3.44
C ALA A 598 -18.54 5.97 -4.32
N SER A 599 -18.06 6.20 -5.56
CA SER A 599 -17.86 5.14 -6.56
C SER A 599 -16.93 4.03 -6.04
N ASP A 600 -15.72 4.39 -5.60
CA ASP A 600 -14.75 3.42 -5.07
C ASP A 600 -15.27 2.70 -3.82
N TYR A 601 -16.13 3.35 -3.04
CA TYR A 601 -16.72 2.74 -1.85
C TYR A 601 -17.79 1.70 -2.22
N PHE A 602 -18.61 1.97 -3.22
CA PHE A 602 -19.58 0.98 -3.70
C PHE A 602 -18.90 -0.22 -4.32
N ILE A 603 -17.83 0.00 -5.10
CA ILE A 603 -17.00 -1.09 -5.64
C ILE A 603 -16.38 -1.90 -4.50
N LEU A 604 -15.75 -1.24 -3.52
CA LEU A 604 -15.17 -1.95 -2.38
C LEU A 604 -16.21 -2.73 -1.57
N ALA A 605 -17.40 -2.16 -1.34
CA ALA A 605 -18.46 -2.82 -0.58
C ALA A 605 -18.99 -4.08 -1.29
N GLU A 606 -19.12 -4.03 -2.62
CA GLU A 606 -19.48 -5.18 -3.44
C GLU A 606 -18.38 -6.26 -3.41
N GLU A 607 -17.13 -5.88 -3.66
CA GLU A 607 -16.00 -6.82 -3.62
C GLU A 607 -15.80 -7.46 -2.25
N MET A 608 -16.13 -6.76 -1.16
CA MET A 608 -16.13 -7.33 0.20
C MET A 608 -17.19 -8.43 0.36
N GLU A 609 -18.38 -8.26 -0.20
CA GLU A 609 -19.44 -9.31 -0.20
C GLU A 609 -19.05 -10.52 -1.08
N GLU A 610 -18.25 -10.31 -2.13
CA GLU A 610 -17.76 -11.37 -3.03
C GLU A 610 -16.55 -12.13 -2.47
N ARG A 611 -15.64 -11.44 -1.77
CA ARG A 611 -14.33 -11.97 -1.38
C ARG A 611 -14.25 -12.45 0.07
N ASP A 612 -15.02 -11.87 0.99
CA ASP A 612 -15.01 -12.28 2.39
C ASP A 612 -16.18 -13.22 2.70
N LEU A 613 -15.86 -14.51 2.77
CA LEU A 613 -16.81 -15.59 3.06
C LEU A 613 -17.60 -15.35 4.36
N HIS A 614 -16.95 -14.79 5.39
CA HIS A 614 -17.58 -14.58 6.68
C HIS A 614 -18.54 -13.40 6.64
N TYR A 615 -18.08 -12.25 6.15
CA TYR A 615 -18.92 -11.07 5.98
C TYR A 615 -20.13 -11.35 5.08
N SER A 616 -19.92 -12.03 3.96
CA SER A 616 -20.98 -12.46 3.04
C SER A 616 -22.01 -13.34 3.73
N SER A 617 -21.56 -14.33 4.53
CA SER A 617 -22.43 -15.21 5.30
C SER A 617 -23.29 -14.45 6.32
N VAL A 618 -22.68 -13.65 7.19
CA VAL A 618 -23.43 -12.95 8.26
C VAL A 618 -24.38 -11.89 7.70
N LEU A 619 -23.98 -11.18 6.64
CA LEU A 619 -24.84 -10.19 6.00
C LEU A 619 -26.00 -10.86 5.27
N ARG A 620 -25.75 -11.95 4.54
CA ARG A 620 -26.81 -12.72 3.86
C ARG A 620 -27.81 -13.30 4.85
N THR A 621 -27.35 -13.83 5.98
CA THR A 621 -28.23 -14.31 7.05
C THR A 621 -29.15 -13.21 7.56
N ARG A 622 -28.63 -12.00 7.79
CA ARG A 622 -29.44 -10.82 8.17
C ARG A 622 -30.44 -10.43 7.08
N LYS A 623 -30.00 -10.35 5.82
CA LYS A 623 -30.85 -10.04 4.65
C LYS A 623 -32.00 -11.05 4.50
N LEU A 624 -31.70 -12.36 4.51
CA LEU A 624 -32.69 -13.42 4.33
C LEU A 624 -33.69 -13.53 5.48
N THR A 625 -33.27 -13.20 6.71
CA THR A 625 -34.19 -13.20 7.86
C THR A 625 -35.32 -12.20 7.66
N VAL A 626 -35.03 -11.06 7.04
CA VAL A 626 -36.02 -10.00 6.78
C VAL A 626 -36.76 -10.24 5.45
N ALA A 627 -36.03 -10.59 4.38
CA ALA A 627 -36.63 -10.85 3.07
C ALA A 627 -37.55 -12.09 3.05
N GLY A 628 -37.32 -13.04 3.96
CA GLY A 628 -38.16 -14.24 4.11
C GLY A 628 -39.46 -14.00 4.88
N ILE A 629 -39.71 -12.78 5.40
CA ILE A 629 -40.95 -12.47 6.12
C ILE A 629 -42.09 -12.31 5.10
N PRO A 630 -43.17 -13.09 5.19
CA PRO A 630 -44.34 -12.90 4.33
C PRO A 630 -45.01 -11.56 4.70
N PRO A 631 -45.17 -10.62 3.75
CA PRO A 631 -45.75 -9.32 4.08
C PRO A 631 -47.26 -9.44 4.25
N ALA A 632 -47.78 -8.88 5.35
CA ALA A 632 -49.22 -8.78 5.62
C ALA A 632 -49.74 -7.39 5.20
N VAL A 633 -51.03 -7.28 4.85
CA VAL A 633 -51.63 -5.99 4.46
C VAL A 633 -52.80 -5.66 5.38
N GLU A 634 -52.74 -4.49 6.00
CA GLU A 634 -53.82 -3.93 6.84
C GLU A 634 -54.56 -2.82 6.08
N ALA A 635 -55.89 -2.88 6.12
CA ALA A 635 -56.75 -1.81 5.62
C ALA A 635 -56.64 -0.57 6.52
N ALA A 636 -56.90 0.60 5.94
CA ALA A 636 -56.88 1.86 6.69
C ALA A 636 -58.06 2.00 7.66
N SER A 637 -59.18 1.37 7.34
CA SER A 637 -60.39 1.27 8.16
C SER A 637 -61.23 0.06 7.67
N ASP A 638 -62.34 -0.22 8.36
CA ASP A 638 -63.31 -1.25 7.97
C ASP A 638 -64.28 -0.77 6.86
N ASP A 639 -64.09 0.45 6.34
CA ASP A 639 -64.91 0.98 5.25
C ASP A 639 -64.70 0.15 3.96
N GLU A 640 -65.77 -0.17 3.24
CA GLU A 640 -65.72 -1.02 2.03
C GLU A 640 -64.69 -0.53 0.99
N HIS A 641 -64.53 0.78 0.85
CA HIS A 641 -63.55 1.37 -0.05
C HIS A 641 -62.10 1.12 0.41
N ASP A 642 -61.81 1.27 1.70
CA ASP A 642 -60.47 1.06 2.26
C ASP A 642 -60.09 -0.43 2.23
N VAL A 643 -61.07 -1.32 2.43
CA VAL A 643 -60.90 -2.77 2.25
C VAL A 643 -60.59 -3.10 0.79
N MET A 644 -61.33 -2.53 -0.17
CA MET A 644 -61.06 -2.72 -1.60
C MET A 644 -59.63 -2.27 -1.98
N LEU A 645 -59.16 -1.13 -1.46
CA LEU A 645 -57.78 -0.68 -1.69
C LEU A 645 -56.76 -1.63 -1.06
N ALA A 646 -57.04 -2.18 0.12
CA ALA A 646 -56.19 -3.15 0.77
C ALA A 646 -56.11 -4.47 -0.01
N ASP A 647 -57.23 -4.94 -0.56
CA ASP A 647 -57.30 -6.14 -1.42
C ASP A 647 -56.42 -5.94 -2.66
N ALA A 648 -56.48 -4.77 -3.31
CA ALA A 648 -55.62 -4.45 -4.45
C ALA A 648 -54.11 -4.43 -4.11
N VAL A 649 -53.76 -4.07 -2.86
CA VAL A 649 -52.38 -4.13 -2.36
C VAL A 649 -51.97 -5.55 -1.99
N ARG A 650 -52.89 -6.41 -1.51
CA ARG A 650 -52.62 -7.84 -1.30
C ARG A 650 -52.25 -8.52 -2.61
N ASP A 651 -53.02 -8.29 -3.67
CA ASP A 651 -52.72 -8.80 -5.01
C ASP A 651 -51.33 -8.35 -5.52
N LEU A 652 -50.91 -7.14 -5.17
CA LEU A 652 -49.58 -6.61 -5.52
C LEU A 652 -48.46 -7.32 -4.75
N ILE A 653 -48.67 -7.55 -3.45
CA ILE A 653 -47.67 -8.08 -2.54
C ILE A 653 -47.52 -9.60 -2.64
N GLU A 654 -48.55 -10.31 -3.13
CA GLU A 654 -48.50 -11.73 -3.44
C GLU A 654 -47.73 -12.07 -4.73
N GLN A 655 -47.25 -11.06 -5.46
CA GLN A 655 -46.44 -11.27 -6.65
C GLN A 655 -45.13 -12.02 -6.33
N PRO A 656 -44.70 -12.97 -7.18
CA PRO A 656 -43.51 -13.80 -6.91
C PRO A 656 -42.20 -12.99 -6.85
N GLN A 657 -42.16 -11.80 -7.43
CA GLN A 657 -40.98 -10.92 -7.43
C GLN A 657 -40.79 -10.15 -6.11
N ILE A 658 -41.78 -10.14 -5.20
CA ILE A 658 -41.71 -9.34 -3.97
C ILE A 658 -40.57 -9.80 -3.04
N PRO A 659 -40.35 -11.09 -2.76
CA PRO A 659 -39.21 -11.53 -1.95
C PRO A 659 -37.85 -11.10 -2.52
N GLU A 660 -37.70 -11.12 -3.85
CA GLU A 660 -36.49 -10.67 -4.54
C GLU A 660 -36.31 -9.14 -4.40
N LEU A 661 -37.38 -8.36 -4.57
CA LEU A 661 -37.38 -6.92 -4.28
C LEU A 661 -36.96 -6.63 -2.83
N LEU A 662 -37.49 -7.36 -1.84
CA LEU A 662 -37.10 -7.17 -0.43
C LEU A 662 -35.60 -7.45 -0.24
N PHE A 663 -35.10 -8.52 -0.86
CA PHE A 663 -33.68 -8.88 -0.79
C PHE A 663 -32.78 -7.80 -1.40
N ASP A 664 -33.14 -7.30 -2.59
CA ASP A 664 -32.37 -6.27 -3.30
C ASP A 664 -32.40 -4.91 -2.59
N LEU A 665 -33.51 -4.53 -1.97
CA LEU A 665 -33.59 -3.31 -1.15
C LEU A 665 -32.70 -3.40 0.11
N LEU A 666 -32.57 -4.59 0.69
CA LEU A 666 -31.70 -4.83 1.83
C LEU A 666 -30.21 -4.79 1.48
N ASP A 667 -29.84 -4.67 0.20
CA ASP A 667 -28.47 -4.32 -0.21
C ASP A 667 -28.00 -3.00 0.40
N GLY A 668 -28.95 -2.11 0.71
CA GLY A 668 -28.69 -0.89 1.46
C GLY A 668 -28.05 -1.12 2.83
N LEU A 669 -28.21 -2.29 3.46
CA LEU A 669 -27.55 -2.57 4.75
C LEU A 669 -26.03 -2.56 4.62
N GLY A 670 -25.48 -3.09 3.53
CA GLY A 670 -24.05 -3.06 3.25
C GLY A 670 -23.60 -1.67 2.78
N LYS A 671 -24.30 -1.11 1.79
CA LYS A 671 -23.84 0.06 1.02
C LYS A 671 -24.39 1.40 1.53
N GLY A 672 -25.36 1.40 2.43
CA GLY A 672 -26.04 2.57 3.00
C GLY A 672 -27.27 3.04 2.22
N VAL A 673 -27.47 2.54 1.00
CA VAL A 673 -28.62 2.79 0.15
C VAL A 673 -28.89 1.56 -0.74
N GLY A 674 -30.15 1.16 -0.85
CA GLY A 674 -30.62 0.13 -1.79
C GLY A 674 -31.71 0.72 -2.67
N VAL A 675 -31.64 0.50 -3.98
CA VAL A 675 -32.59 1.08 -4.94
C VAL A 675 -33.02 0.02 -5.94
N CYS A 676 -34.33 -0.05 -6.18
CA CYS A 676 -34.92 -0.88 -7.22
C CYS A 676 -35.79 0.00 -8.14
N GLU A 677 -35.69 -0.22 -9.45
CA GLU A 677 -36.51 0.42 -10.47
C GLU A 677 -37.76 -0.43 -10.73
N ILE A 678 -38.94 0.19 -10.62
CA ILE A 678 -40.23 -0.42 -10.93
C ILE A 678 -40.48 -0.30 -12.43
N LEU A 679 -40.62 -1.44 -13.11
CA LEU A 679 -41.03 -1.49 -14.50
C LEU A 679 -42.54 -1.62 -14.57
N TRP A 680 -43.24 -0.53 -14.88
CA TRP A 680 -44.70 -0.51 -14.92
C TRP A 680 -45.25 -1.11 -16.22
N ASP A 681 -46.33 -1.88 -16.10
CA ASP A 681 -47.25 -2.19 -17.18
C ASP A 681 -48.50 -1.30 -17.05
N THR A 682 -48.99 -0.80 -18.18
CA THR A 682 -50.14 0.12 -18.25
C THR A 682 -51.30 -0.44 -19.09
N ARG A 683 -51.20 -1.69 -19.56
CA ARG A 683 -52.22 -2.33 -20.42
C ARG A 683 -53.56 -2.53 -19.68
N ASP A 684 -53.50 -3.07 -18.47
CA ASP A 684 -54.66 -3.43 -17.64
C ASP A 684 -54.61 -2.69 -16.27
N GLY A 685 -54.43 -1.37 -16.32
CA GLY A 685 -54.13 -0.55 -15.15
C GLY A 685 -52.62 -0.45 -14.89
N TRP A 686 -52.24 0.32 -13.87
CA TRP A 686 -50.83 0.47 -13.49
C TRP A 686 -50.42 -0.67 -12.56
N LYS A 687 -49.66 -1.64 -13.08
CA LYS A 687 -49.15 -2.76 -12.28
C LYS A 687 -47.64 -2.89 -12.49
N PRO A 688 -46.85 -3.10 -11.44
CA PRO A 688 -45.45 -3.49 -11.61
C PRO A 688 -45.38 -4.83 -12.36
N ARG A 689 -44.62 -4.84 -13.45
CA ARG A 689 -44.26 -6.06 -14.19
C ARG A 689 -43.05 -6.74 -13.55
N ASP A 690 -42.09 -5.93 -13.12
CA ASP A 690 -40.82 -6.39 -12.60
C ASP A 690 -40.14 -5.27 -11.78
N TYR A 691 -39.14 -5.66 -10.98
CA TYR A 691 -38.32 -4.77 -10.18
C TYR A 691 -36.85 -5.02 -10.53
N GLU A 692 -36.18 -4.06 -11.18
CA GLU A 692 -34.76 -4.20 -11.51
C GLU A 692 -33.90 -3.56 -10.41
N TRP A 693 -32.97 -4.31 -9.82
CA TRP A 693 -31.96 -3.76 -8.91
C TRP A 693 -31.12 -2.70 -9.64
N VAL A 694 -30.97 -1.54 -9.00
CA VAL A 694 -30.15 -0.44 -9.49
C VAL A 694 -28.80 -0.49 -8.83
N ASP A 695 -27.77 -0.62 -9.66
CA ASP A 695 -26.41 -0.60 -9.19
C ASP A 695 -26.08 0.72 -8.46
N PRO A 696 -25.65 0.68 -7.19
CA PRO A 696 -25.32 1.88 -6.43
C PRO A 696 -24.21 2.74 -7.05
N ARG A 697 -23.34 2.16 -7.88
CA ARG A 697 -22.31 2.90 -8.65
C ARG A 697 -22.93 3.92 -9.62
N PHE A 698 -24.18 3.72 -10.02
CA PHE A 698 -24.91 4.64 -10.90
C PHE A 698 -25.59 5.77 -10.12
N LEU A 699 -25.49 5.76 -8.79
CA LEU A 699 -26.12 6.74 -7.93
C LEU A 699 -25.09 7.72 -7.38
N LYS A 700 -25.48 8.99 -7.31
CA LYS A 700 -24.68 10.05 -6.68
C LYS A 700 -25.51 10.83 -5.66
N PRO A 701 -24.99 11.07 -4.43
CA PRO A 701 -25.66 11.93 -3.49
C PRO A 701 -25.70 13.38 -4.00
N ASP A 702 -26.78 14.09 -3.69
CA ASP A 702 -26.93 15.49 -4.02
C ASP A 702 -25.86 16.35 -3.32
N ARG A 703 -25.39 17.40 -3.99
CA ARG A 703 -24.26 18.22 -3.50
C ARG A 703 -24.62 19.08 -2.28
N GLU A 704 -25.88 19.47 -2.14
CA GLU A 704 -26.31 20.41 -1.09
C GLU A 704 -26.52 19.73 0.26
N THR A 705 -27.19 18.58 0.26
CA THR A 705 -27.64 17.91 1.49
C THR A 705 -27.03 16.53 1.68
N GLN A 706 -26.50 15.91 0.62
CA GLN A 706 -26.00 14.52 0.60
C GLN A 706 -27.01 13.49 1.15
N ARG A 707 -28.31 13.78 1.03
CA ARG A 707 -29.41 12.97 1.58
C ARG A 707 -30.26 12.34 0.48
N GLN A 708 -30.34 12.97 -0.68
CA GLN A 708 -31.06 12.48 -1.83
C GLN A 708 -30.07 11.92 -2.84
N PHE A 709 -30.44 10.84 -3.51
CA PHE A 709 -29.62 10.25 -4.56
C PHE A 709 -30.18 10.63 -5.93
N ARG A 710 -29.25 10.85 -6.86
CA ARG A 710 -29.49 11.16 -8.27
C ARG A 710 -28.91 10.04 -9.12
N LEU A 711 -29.55 9.78 -10.26
CA LEU A 711 -29.09 8.78 -11.22
C LEU A 711 -28.13 9.42 -12.22
N LEU A 712 -26.95 8.83 -12.38
CA LEU A 712 -25.99 9.24 -13.41
C LEU A 712 -26.54 8.85 -14.79
N THR A 713 -26.47 9.77 -15.74
CA THR A 713 -26.87 9.56 -17.14
C THR A 713 -25.82 10.10 -18.08
N ASP A 714 -25.86 9.73 -19.35
CA ASP A 714 -24.91 10.21 -20.35
C ASP A 714 -25.04 11.73 -20.58
N GLU A 715 -26.23 12.30 -20.34
CA GLU A 715 -26.48 13.75 -20.41
C GLU A 715 -25.95 14.51 -19.18
N GLN A 716 -25.98 13.87 -18.01
CA GLN A 716 -25.55 14.43 -16.72
C GLN A 716 -24.60 13.45 -16.01
N PRO A 717 -23.39 13.24 -16.55
CA PRO A 717 -22.45 12.21 -16.08
C PRO A 717 -21.83 12.54 -14.72
N VAL A 718 -21.84 13.82 -14.34
CA VAL A 718 -21.19 14.30 -13.11
C VAL A 718 -22.19 14.36 -11.97
N ASP A 719 -23.29 15.11 -12.10
CA ASP A 719 -24.21 15.37 -10.99
C ASP A 719 -25.48 14.53 -11.01
N GLY A 720 -25.75 13.85 -12.13
CA GLY A 720 -26.93 13.01 -12.31
C GLY A 720 -28.25 13.80 -12.36
N ILE A 721 -29.30 13.10 -12.78
CA ILE A 721 -30.68 13.59 -12.75
C ILE A 721 -31.41 13.09 -11.49
N PRO A 722 -32.38 13.84 -10.96
CA PRO A 722 -33.24 13.35 -9.88
C PRO A 722 -33.94 12.05 -10.27
N LEU A 723 -34.07 11.12 -9.32
CA LEU A 723 -34.80 9.87 -9.53
C LEU A 723 -36.28 10.15 -9.84
N THR A 724 -36.80 9.53 -10.90
CA THR A 724 -38.18 9.70 -11.35
C THR A 724 -39.19 9.27 -10.26
N PRO A 725 -40.06 10.17 -9.77
CA PRO A 725 -41.02 9.84 -8.71
C PRO A 725 -41.99 8.73 -9.11
N GLY A 726 -42.23 7.77 -8.21
CA GLY A 726 -43.10 6.62 -8.44
C GLY A 726 -42.49 5.53 -9.34
N LYS A 727 -41.26 5.72 -9.82
CA LYS A 727 -40.52 4.71 -10.60
C LYS A 727 -39.46 3.98 -9.78
N TYR A 728 -38.98 4.55 -8.68
CA TYR A 728 -37.92 3.95 -7.86
C TYR A 728 -38.40 3.67 -6.43
N VAL A 729 -38.05 2.49 -5.91
CA VAL A 729 -38.15 2.13 -4.50
C VAL A 729 -36.78 2.35 -3.87
N ILE A 730 -36.71 3.25 -2.87
CA ILE A 730 -35.44 3.70 -2.31
C ILE A 730 -35.40 3.39 -0.81
N HIS A 731 -34.53 2.46 -0.43
CA HIS A 731 -34.33 2.05 0.95
C HIS A 731 -33.11 2.73 1.59
N TYR A 732 -33.33 3.39 2.73
CA TYR A 732 -32.28 4.02 3.54
C TYR A 732 -32.23 3.39 4.94
N PRO A 733 -31.46 2.31 5.13
CA PRO A 733 -31.36 1.68 6.43
C PRO A 733 -30.65 2.58 7.43
N ARG A 734 -31.17 2.58 8.66
CA ARG A 734 -30.66 3.41 9.77
C ARG A 734 -30.00 2.52 10.80
N LEU A 735 -28.71 2.27 10.59
CA LEU A 735 -27.82 1.58 11.53
C LEU A 735 -27.27 2.55 12.59
N LYS A 736 -27.15 3.83 12.23
CA LYS A 736 -26.82 4.95 13.12
C LYS A 736 -27.48 6.22 12.62
N SER A 737 -27.46 7.27 13.43
CA SER A 737 -27.85 8.61 13.02
C SER A 737 -26.78 9.25 12.10
N GLY A 738 -27.21 9.96 11.05
CA GLY A 738 -26.32 10.69 10.15
C GLY A 738 -26.71 10.60 8.67
N LEU A 739 -25.74 10.86 7.79
CA LEU A 739 -25.92 10.83 6.35
C LEU A 739 -26.09 9.39 5.83
N PRO A 740 -26.98 9.14 4.84
CA PRO A 740 -27.26 7.80 4.33
C PRO A 740 -26.02 7.02 3.90
N LEU A 741 -25.13 7.65 3.12
CA LEU A 741 -23.93 6.99 2.59
C LEU A 741 -22.93 6.55 3.69
N ARG A 742 -23.00 7.16 4.87
CA ARG A 742 -22.15 6.79 6.02
C ARG A 742 -22.77 5.71 6.91
N ASN A 743 -23.95 5.21 6.58
CA ASN A 743 -24.66 4.23 7.39
C ASN A 743 -24.38 2.78 6.97
N GLY A 744 -23.80 2.51 5.80
CA GLY A 744 -23.56 1.14 5.36
C GLY A 744 -22.60 0.34 6.26
N LEU A 745 -22.91 -0.93 6.49
CA LEU A 745 -22.08 -1.87 7.29
C LEU A 745 -20.70 -2.08 6.66
N ALA A 746 -20.59 -2.05 5.33
CA ALA A 746 -19.31 -2.22 4.64
C ALA A 746 -18.29 -1.18 5.12
N ARG A 747 -18.73 0.06 5.34
CA ARG A 747 -17.88 1.11 5.91
C ARG A 747 -17.34 0.77 7.30
N LEU A 748 -18.16 0.14 8.14
CA LEU A 748 -17.79 -0.22 9.51
C LEU A 748 -16.81 -1.40 9.54
N VAL A 749 -17.03 -2.40 8.69
CA VAL A 749 -16.24 -3.64 8.65
C VAL A 749 -15.01 -3.57 7.73
N ALA A 750 -14.88 -2.56 6.87
CA ALA A 750 -13.80 -2.45 5.88
C ALA A 750 -12.38 -2.55 6.47
N VAL A 751 -12.17 -2.05 7.69
CA VAL A 751 -10.88 -2.17 8.39
C VAL A 751 -10.60 -3.63 8.78
N MET A 752 -11.61 -4.34 9.29
CA MET A 752 -11.49 -5.76 9.67
C MET A 752 -11.26 -6.63 8.43
N TYR A 753 -11.96 -6.34 7.34
CA TYR A 753 -11.74 -6.98 6.05
C TYR A 753 -10.28 -6.82 5.60
N MET A 754 -9.74 -5.59 5.57
CA MET A 754 -8.36 -5.33 5.16
C MET A 754 -7.34 -6.09 6.02
N LEU A 755 -7.51 -6.06 7.35
CA LEU A 755 -6.64 -6.77 8.27
C LEU A 755 -6.69 -8.29 8.02
N LYS A 756 -7.90 -8.86 7.91
CA LYS A 756 -8.10 -10.28 7.62
C LYS A 756 -7.46 -10.68 6.29
N SER A 757 -7.65 -9.90 5.23
CA SER A 757 -7.06 -10.19 3.91
C SER A 757 -5.53 -10.24 3.96
N PHE A 758 -4.88 -9.33 4.70
CA PHE A 758 -3.43 -9.35 4.88
C PHE A 758 -2.99 -10.56 5.72
N THR A 759 -3.66 -10.80 6.84
CA THR A 759 -3.37 -11.94 7.72
C THR A 759 -3.46 -13.27 6.98
N VAL A 760 -4.53 -13.49 6.20
CA VAL A 760 -4.71 -14.73 5.44
C VAL A 760 -3.64 -14.85 4.36
N ARG A 761 -3.37 -13.79 3.58
CA ARG A 761 -2.31 -13.82 2.55
C ARG A 761 -0.94 -14.18 3.16
N ASP A 762 -0.60 -13.54 4.28
CA ASP A 762 0.67 -13.76 4.95
C ASP A 762 0.73 -15.16 5.59
N TRP A 763 -0.41 -15.69 6.05
CA TRP A 763 -0.52 -17.07 6.51
C TRP A 763 -0.27 -18.08 5.40
N TRP A 764 -0.81 -17.86 4.19
CA TRP A 764 -0.53 -18.69 3.01
C TRP A 764 0.95 -18.64 2.63
N ALA A 765 1.56 -17.44 2.60
CA ALA A 765 2.98 -17.29 2.32
C ALA A 765 3.86 -17.97 3.39
N PHE A 766 3.43 -17.95 4.66
CA PHE A 766 4.08 -18.70 5.74
C PHE A 766 3.93 -20.21 5.54
N ALA A 767 2.73 -20.69 5.23
CA ALA A 767 2.46 -22.10 4.99
C ALA A 767 3.22 -22.64 3.77
N GLU A 768 3.41 -21.84 2.71
CA GLU A 768 4.20 -22.24 1.54
C GLU A 768 5.69 -22.39 1.89
N LYS A 769 6.25 -21.44 2.66
CA LYS A 769 7.66 -21.46 3.04
C LYS A 769 8.01 -22.50 4.09
N PHE A 770 7.08 -22.80 5.00
CA PHE A 770 7.36 -23.60 6.19
C PHE A 770 6.51 -24.89 6.30
N GLY A 771 5.51 -25.08 5.44
CA GLY A 771 4.60 -26.22 5.49
C GLY A 771 5.11 -27.49 4.81
N ILE A 772 6.10 -27.38 3.91
CA ILE A 772 6.75 -28.54 3.29
C ILE A 772 8.15 -28.70 3.91
N PRO A 773 8.38 -29.72 4.76
CA PRO A 773 9.70 -30.00 5.30
C PRO A 773 10.63 -30.49 4.18
N ILE A 774 11.79 -29.85 4.03
CA ILE A 774 12.84 -30.33 3.12
C ILE A 774 13.43 -31.60 3.73
N VAL A 775 13.35 -32.71 2.99
CA VAL A 775 13.94 -33.98 3.42
C VAL A 775 15.42 -33.98 3.03
N VAL A 776 16.30 -33.87 4.02
CA VAL A 776 17.75 -33.85 3.82
C VAL A 776 18.35 -35.19 4.23
N GLY A 777 18.90 -35.93 3.27
CA GLY A 777 19.68 -37.13 3.55
C GLY A 777 21.15 -36.80 3.73
N LYS A 778 21.76 -37.36 4.77
CA LYS A 778 23.18 -37.15 5.09
C LYS A 778 23.96 -38.43 4.83
N TYR A 779 25.11 -38.31 4.16
CA TYR A 779 26.05 -39.43 3.99
C TYR A 779 27.46 -39.06 4.48
N GLY A 780 28.15 -40.04 5.05
CA GLY A 780 29.51 -39.88 5.58
C GLY A 780 30.58 -39.88 4.48
N THR A 781 31.79 -39.43 4.82
CA THR A 781 32.94 -39.30 3.89
C THR A 781 33.40 -40.62 3.26
N ASN A 782 33.06 -41.77 3.85
CA ASN A 782 33.39 -43.10 3.34
C ASN A 782 32.23 -43.80 2.59
N ALA A 783 31.13 -43.11 2.31
CA ALA A 783 29.98 -43.70 1.62
C ALA A 783 30.32 -44.04 0.16
N SER A 784 29.99 -45.25 -0.29
CA SER A 784 30.21 -45.65 -1.68
C SER A 784 29.20 -44.97 -2.63
N PRO A 785 29.51 -44.82 -3.93
CA PRO A 785 28.58 -44.26 -4.90
C PRO A 785 27.24 -44.99 -4.97
N GLU A 786 27.23 -46.31 -4.73
CA GLU A 786 26.02 -47.13 -4.66
C GLU A 786 25.15 -46.79 -3.44
N GLN A 787 25.76 -46.53 -2.29
CA GLN A 787 25.05 -46.13 -1.07
C GLN A 787 24.44 -44.73 -1.19
N ILE A 788 25.13 -43.79 -1.85
CA ILE A 788 24.61 -42.44 -2.12
C ILE A 788 23.40 -42.52 -3.06
N LYS A 789 23.44 -43.40 -4.06
CA LYS A 789 22.32 -43.62 -4.99
C LYS A 789 21.08 -44.19 -4.28
N ILE A 790 21.26 -45.19 -3.42
CA ILE A 790 20.17 -45.74 -2.59
C ILE A 790 19.55 -44.67 -1.69
N LEU A 791 20.38 -43.78 -1.12
CA LEU A 791 19.90 -42.66 -0.31
C LEU A 791 19.08 -41.65 -1.14
N ILE A 792 19.54 -41.30 -2.34
CA ILE A 792 18.79 -40.41 -3.26
C ILE A 792 17.45 -41.06 -3.65
N ASP A 793 17.46 -42.33 -4.04
CA ASP A 793 16.25 -43.06 -4.41
C ASP A 793 15.24 -43.15 -3.24
N ALA A 794 15.73 -43.34 -2.00
CA ALA A 794 14.90 -43.33 -0.81
C ALA A 794 14.29 -41.95 -0.52
N ILE A 795 15.07 -40.87 -0.67
CA ILE A 795 14.58 -39.49 -0.51
C ILE A 795 13.51 -39.16 -1.56
N SER A 796 13.73 -39.55 -2.82
CA SER A 796 12.77 -39.38 -3.92
C SER A 796 11.49 -40.18 -3.73
N SER A 797 11.50 -41.26 -2.94
CA SER A 797 10.30 -42.02 -2.58
C SER A 797 9.48 -41.41 -1.43
N ILE A 798 10.12 -40.58 -0.60
CA ILE A 798 9.51 -39.99 0.61
C ILE A 798 8.98 -38.56 0.34
N ALA A 799 9.65 -37.79 -0.53
CA ALA A 799 9.31 -36.39 -0.78
C ALA A 799 8.82 -36.16 -2.22
N SER A 800 7.63 -35.57 -2.35
CA SER A 800 6.98 -35.22 -3.63
C SER A 800 7.79 -34.21 -4.47
N ASP A 801 8.48 -33.24 -3.83
CA ASP A 801 8.96 -32.05 -4.57
C ASP A 801 10.36 -31.52 -4.21
N ALA A 802 10.93 -31.78 -3.01
CA ALA A 802 12.22 -31.22 -2.62
C ALA A 802 12.98 -32.07 -1.60
N GLY A 803 13.86 -32.95 -2.09
CA GLY A 803 14.79 -33.69 -1.25
C GLY A 803 16.22 -33.53 -1.75
N CYS A 804 17.18 -33.40 -0.83
CA CYS A 804 18.60 -33.26 -1.20
C CYS A 804 19.49 -34.21 -0.38
N ALA A 805 20.51 -34.74 -1.03
CA ALA A 805 21.56 -35.51 -0.37
C ALA A 805 22.80 -34.63 -0.25
N ILE A 806 23.28 -34.41 0.98
CA ILE A 806 24.47 -33.59 1.24
C ILE A 806 25.53 -34.39 2.03
N PRO A 807 26.84 -34.18 1.76
CA PRO A 807 27.90 -34.70 2.62
C PRO A 807 27.75 -34.14 4.03
N GLN A 808 27.97 -34.97 5.04
CA GLN A 808 27.87 -34.56 6.45
C GLN A 808 28.81 -33.39 6.81
N SER A 809 29.89 -33.19 6.05
CA SER A 809 30.84 -32.08 6.19
C SER A 809 30.36 -30.74 5.63
N MET A 810 29.30 -30.70 4.81
CA MET A 810 28.68 -29.48 4.26
C MET A 810 27.44 -29.06 5.05
N GLN A 811 27.25 -29.57 6.27
CA GLN A 811 26.12 -29.22 7.10
C GLN A 811 26.20 -27.76 7.55
N LEU A 812 25.34 -26.92 6.98
CA LEU A 812 24.99 -25.61 7.53
C LEU A 812 23.80 -25.81 8.48
N GLU A 813 24.02 -25.59 9.78
CA GLU A 813 22.92 -25.48 10.74
C GLU A 813 22.30 -24.08 10.63
N MET A 814 21.12 -23.99 10.03
CA MET A 814 20.25 -22.85 10.28
C MET A 814 19.82 -22.90 11.74
N GLN A 815 20.22 -21.90 12.53
CA GLN A 815 19.66 -21.72 13.86
C GLN A 815 18.16 -21.43 13.72
N GLU A 816 17.34 -22.40 14.09
CA GLU A 816 15.90 -22.23 14.17
C GLU A 816 15.57 -21.19 15.25
N THR A 817 15.04 -20.04 14.85
CA THR A 817 14.36 -19.15 15.78
C THR A 817 13.16 -19.92 16.33
N ALA A 818 13.07 -20.05 17.65
CA ALA A 818 12.10 -20.88 18.40
C ALA A 818 10.59 -20.60 18.15
N SER A 819 10.20 -19.84 17.12
CA SER A 819 8.79 -19.49 16.83
C SER A 819 8.08 -20.39 15.80
N ARG A 820 8.74 -21.44 15.26
CA ARG A 820 8.09 -22.41 14.35
C ARG A 820 6.80 -23.02 14.92
N ASN A 821 6.73 -23.18 16.25
CA ASN A 821 5.61 -23.85 16.91
C ASN A 821 4.39 -22.97 17.21
N GLY A 822 4.40 -21.67 16.87
CA GLY A 822 3.29 -20.74 17.18
C GLY A 822 2.87 -19.77 16.07
N GLY A 823 3.70 -19.59 15.03
CA GLY A 823 3.41 -18.63 13.96
C GLY A 823 2.09 -18.91 13.23
N GLY A 824 1.80 -20.18 12.91
CA GLY A 824 0.54 -20.57 12.27
C GLY A 824 -0.70 -20.30 13.13
N ALA A 825 -0.60 -20.47 14.45
CA ALA A 825 -1.70 -20.21 15.37
C ALA A 825 -2.01 -18.71 15.47
N LEU A 826 -1.00 -17.85 15.49
CA LEU A 826 -1.18 -16.40 15.53
C LEU A 826 -2.00 -15.86 14.33
N PHE A 827 -1.71 -16.34 13.12
CA PHE A 827 -2.46 -15.93 11.93
C PHE A 827 -3.93 -16.37 12.00
N LYS A 828 -4.17 -17.60 12.46
CA LYS A 828 -5.52 -18.14 12.63
C LYS A 828 -6.30 -17.33 13.68
N GLU A 829 -5.71 -17.11 14.85
CA GLU A 829 -6.33 -16.33 15.94
C GLU A 829 -6.65 -14.90 15.52
N MET A 830 -5.78 -14.25 14.73
CA MET A 830 -6.03 -12.92 14.21
C MET A 830 -7.17 -12.89 13.18
N ALA A 831 -7.25 -13.91 12.31
CA ALA A 831 -8.36 -14.04 11.36
C ALA A 831 -9.69 -14.31 12.08
N GLU A 832 -9.71 -15.22 13.05
CA GLU A 832 -10.87 -15.52 13.90
C GLU A 832 -11.32 -14.28 14.70
N TRP A 833 -10.37 -13.48 15.20
CA TRP A 833 -10.69 -12.22 15.88
C TRP A 833 -11.37 -11.22 14.95
N CYS A 834 -10.86 -11.08 13.71
CA CYS A 834 -11.49 -10.20 12.70
C CYS A 834 -12.92 -10.66 12.40
N ASP A 835 -13.14 -11.97 12.25
CA ASP A 835 -14.46 -12.55 12.01
C ASP A 835 -15.42 -12.32 13.18
N ALA A 836 -14.93 -12.46 14.41
CA ALA A 836 -15.71 -12.15 15.61
C ALA A 836 -16.12 -10.67 15.66
N GLN A 837 -15.24 -9.73 15.28
CA GLN A 837 -15.61 -8.30 15.22
C GLN A 837 -16.63 -8.02 14.11
N THR A 838 -16.49 -8.67 12.96
CA THR A 838 -17.46 -8.56 11.86
C THR A 838 -18.84 -9.10 12.26
N SER A 839 -18.91 -10.24 12.95
CA SER A 839 -20.18 -10.78 13.49
C SER A 839 -20.83 -9.82 14.47
N LYS A 840 -20.06 -9.23 15.40
CA LYS A 840 -20.58 -8.21 16.33
C LYS A 840 -21.16 -7.00 15.60
N ALA A 841 -20.47 -6.53 14.57
CA ALA A 841 -20.88 -5.36 13.81
C ALA A 841 -22.17 -5.62 13.00
N VAL A 842 -22.32 -6.81 12.42
CA VAL A 842 -23.43 -7.13 11.51
C VAL A 842 -24.63 -7.74 12.24
N LEU A 843 -24.42 -8.73 13.11
CA LEU A 843 -25.47 -9.47 13.80
C LEU A 843 -25.63 -9.08 15.28
N GLY A 844 -24.76 -8.20 15.80
CA GLY A 844 -24.78 -7.80 17.21
C GLY A 844 -24.16 -8.82 18.18
N GLN A 845 -23.68 -9.96 17.66
CA GLN A 845 -23.24 -11.09 18.48
C GLN A 845 -22.13 -11.88 17.77
N THR A 846 -21.32 -12.65 18.52
CA THR A 846 -20.11 -13.34 17.98
C THR A 846 -20.30 -14.78 17.61
N MET A 847 -21.24 -15.50 18.23
CA MET A 847 -21.30 -16.95 18.12
C MET A 847 -22.18 -17.36 16.94
N THR A 848 -21.55 -17.84 15.88
CA THR A 848 -22.20 -18.68 14.87
C THR A 848 -22.21 -20.14 15.35
N THR A 849 -22.91 -21.00 14.61
CA THR A 849 -23.26 -22.40 14.89
C THR A 849 -22.11 -23.34 15.30
N ASP A 850 -20.86 -22.87 15.30
CA ASP A 850 -19.64 -23.66 15.49
C ASP A 850 -19.16 -23.76 16.95
N ASP A 851 -19.64 -22.90 17.85
CA ASP A 851 -19.28 -22.95 19.27
C ASP A 851 -20.31 -23.74 20.09
N GLY A 852 -19.95 -24.97 20.47
CA GLY A 852 -20.75 -25.96 21.21
C GLY A 852 -21.14 -25.57 22.65
N SER A 853 -21.76 -24.41 22.83
CA SER A 853 -22.16 -23.84 24.12
C SER A 853 -23.63 -24.14 24.50
N SER A 854 -23.95 -23.90 25.78
CA SER A 854 -25.24 -24.25 26.41
C SER A 854 -26.46 -23.60 25.74
N ARG A 855 -27.58 -24.34 25.67
CA ARG A 855 -28.86 -23.93 25.03
C ARG A 855 -29.36 -22.54 25.44
N SER A 856 -29.19 -22.17 26.72
CA SER A 856 -29.60 -20.85 27.24
C SER A 856 -28.82 -19.67 26.66
N GLN A 857 -27.57 -19.88 26.25
CA GLN A 857 -26.75 -18.82 25.67
C GLN A 857 -27.11 -18.59 24.19
N ALA A 858 -27.37 -19.67 23.45
CA ALA A 858 -27.88 -19.61 22.08
C ALA A 858 -29.22 -18.85 21.99
N ASP A 859 -30.15 -19.10 22.94
CA ASP A 859 -31.44 -18.42 23.00
C ASP A 859 -31.30 -16.89 23.22
N VAL A 860 -30.32 -16.44 24.02
CA VAL A 860 -30.06 -15.01 24.24
C VAL A 860 -29.48 -14.36 22.98
N HIS A 861 -28.57 -15.05 22.28
CA HIS A 861 -27.96 -14.53 21.05
C HIS A 861 -28.95 -14.42 19.91
N ASP A 862 -29.86 -15.39 19.78
CA ASP A 862 -30.90 -15.35 18.75
C ASP A 862 -31.88 -14.19 19.00
N ARG A 863 -32.22 -13.88 20.26
CA ARG A 863 -33.04 -12.69 20.59
C ARG A 863 -32.42 -11.39 20.11
N VAL A 864 -31.11 -11.19 20.35
CA VAL A 864 -30.40 -9.97 19.88
C VAL A 864 -30.43 -9.86 18.36
N ARG A 865 -30.19 -10.98 17.66
CA ARG A 865 -30.28 -11.03 16.20
C ARG A 865 -31.69 -10.70 15.72
N MET A 866 -32.72 -11.24 16.37
CA MET A 866 -34.12 -10.97 16.04
C MET A 866 -34.51 -9.52 16.30
N ASP A 867 -34.01 -8.87 17.35
CA ASP A 867 -34.24 -7.44 17.59
C ASP A 867 -33.72 -6.57 16.45
N ILE A 868 -32.53 -6.89 15.94
CA ILE A 868 -31.94 -6.21 14.77
C ILE A 868 -32.79 -6.47 13.52
N ALA A 869 -33.19 -7.72 13.28
CA ALA A 869 -34.03 -8.07 12.14
C ALA A 869 -35.41 -7.38 12.20
N ARG A 870 -36.03 -7.26 13.38
CA ARG A 870 -37.29 -6.52 13.58
C ARG A 870 -37.13 -5.04 13.23
N TRP A 871 -36.02 -4.42 13.63
CA TRP A 871 -35.74 -3.03 13.28
C TRP A 871 -35.59 -2.85 11.77
N ASP A 872 -34.82 -3.72 11.11
CA ASP A 872 -34.65 -3.68 9.66
C ASP A 872 -35.97 -3.91 8.92
N ALA A 873 -36.77 -4.88 9.35
CA ALA A 873 -38.11 -5.16 8.81
C ALA A 873 -39.02 -3.94 8.93
N ARG A 874 -39.04 -3.26 10.08
CA ARG A 874 -39.81 -2.02 10.27
C ARG A 874 -39.37 -0.89 9.34
N GLN A 875 -38.06 -0.77 9.08
CA GLN A 875 -37.53 0.24 8.18
C GLN A 875 -37.88 -0.06 6.71
N LEU A 876 -37.85 -1.34 6.34
CA LEU A 876 -38.26 -1.81 5.02
C LEU A 876 -39.77 -1.66 4.80
N GLU A 877 -40.57 -1.96 5.82
CA GLU A 877 -42.02 -1.72 5.84
C GLU A 877 -42.37 -0.27 5.48
N ASN A 878 -41.73 0.71 6.14
CA ASN A 878 -41.91 2.12 5.82
C ASN A 878 -41.51 2.46 4.38
N THR A 879 -40.50 1.78 3.85
CA THR A 879 -40.01 1.99 2.48
C THR A 879 -41.03 1.49 1.45
N LEU A 880 -41.58 0.30 1.66
CA LEU A 880 -42.62 -0.27 0.77
C LEU A 880 -43.87 0.60 0.77
N ASN A 881 -44.33 1.00 1.96
CA ASN A 881 -45.52 1.83 2.08
C ASN A 881 -45.36 3.18 1.36
N GLU A 882 -44.18 3.79 1.46
CA GLU A 882 -43.93 5.11 0.87
C GLU A 882 -43.66 5.07 -0.64
N PHE A 883 -42.84 4.12 -1.11
CA PHE A 883 -42.34 4.13 -2.50
C PHE A 883 -42.99 3.10 -3.43
N LEU A 884 -43.71 2.10 -2.89
CA LEU A 884 -44.42 1.10 -3.70
C LEU A 884 -45.94 1.25 -3.57
N VAL A 885 -46.47 1.12 -2.34
CA VAL A 885 -47.94 1.11 -2.08
C VAL A 885 -48.57 2.45 -2.44
N ARG A 886 -48.00 3.55 -1.96
CA ARG A 886 -48.56 4.88 -2.18
C ARG A 886 -48.57 5.27 -3.67
N PRO A 887 -47.48 5.11 -4.45
CA PRO A 887 -47.53 5.33 -5.90
C PRO A 887 -48.51 4.40 -6.63
N PHE A 888 -48.57 3.12 -6.27
CA PHE A 888 -49.51 2.15 -6.87
C PHE A 888 -50.98 2.59 -6.69
N ILE A 889 -51.36 2.97 -5.48
CA ILE A 889 -52.71 3.46 -5.19
C ILE A 889 -52.98 4.79 -5.90
N GLN A 890 -52.04 5.73 -5.87
CA GLN A 890 -52.20 7.02 -6.56
C GLN A 890 -52.37 6.85 -8.07
N PHE A 891 -51.63 5.94 -8.69
CA PHE A 891 -51.74 5.71 -10.12
C PHE A 891 -53.08 5.10 -10.50
N ASN A 892 -53.63 4.16 -9.72
CA ASN A 892 -54.87 3.45 -10.07
C ASN A 892 -56.15 4.14 -9.56
N TYR A 893 -56.12 4.65 -8.34
CA TYR A 893 -57.29 5.15 -7.60
C TYR A 893 -57.20 6.64 -7.24
N GLY A 894 -56.07 7.30 -7.53
CA GLY A 894 -55.82 8.69 -7.17
C GLY A 894 -55.37 8.89 -5.73
N PRO A 895 -54.99 10.13 -5.34
CA PRO A 895 -54.53 10.43 -3.99
C PRO A 895 -55.61 10.18 -2.94
N GLN A 896 -55.28 9.40 -1.93
CA GLN A 896 -56.12 9.11 -0.76
C GLN A 896 -55.64 9.89 0.48
N GLU A 897 -56.53 10.12 1.44
CA GLU A 897 -56.16 10.65 2.77
C GLU A 897 -55.48 9.57 3.63
N LYS A 898 -55.98 8.33 3.55
CA LYS A 898 -55.43 7.16 4.24
C LYS A 898 -55.11 6.08 3.20
N TYR A 899 -53.98 5.41 3.39
CA TYR A 899 -53.53 4.33 2.51
C TYR A 899 -53.48 3.02 3.29
N PRO A 900 -53.72 1.86 2.63
CA PRO A 900 -53.42 0.55 3.19
C PRO A 900 -51.95 0.46 3.59
N ARG A 901 -51.65 -0.38 4.59
CA ARG A 901 -50.29 -0.56 5.10
C ARG A 901 -49.85 -2.00 4.95
N VAL A 902 -48.72 -2.19 4.28
CA VAL A 902 -47.96 -3.44 4.35
C VAL A 902 -47.24 -3.47 5.68
N LYS A 903 -47.22 -4.64 6.34
CA LYS A 903 -46.47 -4.93 7.57
C LYS A 903 -45.59 -6.14 7.40
N LEU A 904 -44.36 -6.03 7.90
CA LEU A 904 -43.40 -7.14 7.97
C LEU A 904 -43.31 -7.62 9.42
N ALA A 905 -44.29 -8.41 9.83
CA ALA A 905 -44.35 -8.94 11.19
C ALA A 905 -43.48 -10.21 11.30
N ILE A 906 -42.46 -10.18 12.16
CA ILE A 906 -41.74 -11.39 12.56
C ILE A 906 -42.63 -12.10 13.57
N SER A 907 -43.19 -13.26 13.20
CA SER A 907 -43.90 -14.10 14.15
C SER A 907 -42.91 -14.65 15.17
N GLU A 908 -43.17 -14.39 16.45
CA GLU A 908 -42.54 -15.17 17.49
C GLU A 908 -43.21 -16.54 17.50
N PRO A 909 -42.47 -17.65 17.63
CA PRO A 909 -43.10 -18.93 17.91
C PRO A 909 -43.85 -18.78 19.23
N GLU A 910 -45.16 -18.58 19.16
CA GLU A 910 -46.01 -18.55 20.34
C GLU A 910 -45.85 -19.91 21.03
N ASP A 911 -45.52 -19.92 22.32
CA ASP A 911 -45.54 -21.14 23.10
C ASP A 911 -46.99 -21.58 23.25
N LEU A 912 -47.46 -22.35 22.26
CA LEU A 912 -48.80 -22.91 22.18
C LEU A 912 -49.16 -23.66 23.46
N LYS A 913 -48.18 -24.25 24.14
CA LYS A 913 -48.40 -24.92 25.42
C LYS A 913 -48.68 -23.90 26.51
N ALA A 914 -47.87 -22.85 26.64
CA ALA A 914 -48.14 -21.78 27.60
C ALA A 914 -49.47 -21.05 27.33
N PHE A 915 -49.82 -20.83 26.05
CA PHE A 915 -51.10 -20.25 25.65
C PHE A 915 -52.28 -21.15 26.06
N VAL A 916 -52.22 -22.45 25.72
CA VAL A 916 -53.27 -23.42 26.07
C VAL A 916 -53.38 -23.60 27.59
N ASP A 917 -52.26 -23.69 28.30
CA ASP A 917 -52.23 -23.83 29.76
C ASP A 917 -52.81 -22.59 30.48
N ALA A 918 -52.67 -21.39 29.89
CA ALA A 918 -53.27 -20.16 30.40
C ALA A 918 -54.76 -20.03 30.03
N LEU A 919 -55.16 -20.55 28.86
CA LEU A 919 -56.53 -20.44 28.34
C LEU A 919 -57.50 -21.39 29.04
N ILE A 920 -57.09 -22.63 29.33
CA ILE A 920 -57.95 -23.67 29.95
C ILE A 920 -58.61 -23.18 31.25
N PRO A 921 -57.87 -22.62 32.24
CA PRO A 921 -58.48 -22.15 33.49
C PRO A 921 -59.42 -20.95 33.34
N LEU A 922 -59.32 -20.20 32.24
CA LEU A 922 -60.17 -19.04 31.95
C LEU A 922 -61.46 -19.48 31.26
N VAL A 923 -61.37 -20.44 30.33
CA VAL A 923 -62.53 -21.08 29.70
C VAL A 923 -63.35 -21.86 30.73
N ASP A 924 -62.69 -22.61 31.62
CA ASP A 924 -63.35 -23.32 32.73
C ASP A 924 -64.08 -22.37 33.70
N ARG A 925 -63.64 -21.10 33.78
CA ARG A 925 -64.29 -20.04 34.56
C ARG A 925 -65.32 -19.23 33.78
N GLY A 926 -65.64 -19.62 32.55
CA GLY A 926 -66.73 -19.06 31.75
C GLY A 926 -66.33 -18.00 30.73
N LEU A 927 -65.02 -17.79 30.46
CA LEU A 927 -64.59 -16.95 29.36
C LEU A 927 -65.02 -17.59 28.03
N ARG A 928 -65.82 -16.87 27.23
CA ARG A 928 -66.16 -17.26 25.86
C ARG A 928 -65.09 -16.71 24.92
N VAL A 929 -64.43 -17.60 24.20
CA VAL A 929 -63.39 -17.26 23.23
C VAL A 929 -63.94 -17.51 21.82
N GLN A 930 -63.61 -16.64 20.87
CA GLN A 930 -64.05 -16.80 19.50
C GLN A 930 -63.32 -17.99 18.85
N GLU A 931 -64.05 -18.89 18.20
CA GLU A 931 -63.47 -20.10 17.60
C GLU A 931 -62.42 -19.77 16.53
N SER A 932 -62.65 -18.71 15.75
CA SER A 932 -61.69 -18.19 14.77
C SER A 932 -60.35 -17.80 15.41
N GLU A 933 -60.36 -17.08 16.54
CA GLU A 933 -59.13 -16.62 17.20
C GLU A 933 -58.28 -17.77 17.75
N VAL A 934 -58.92 -18.82 18.28
CA VAL A 934 -58.22 -20.02 18.77
C VAL A 934 -57.71 -20.86 17.60
N ARG A 935 -58.51 -21.00 16.54
CA ARG A 935 -58.14 -21.77 15.36
C ARG A 935 -57.01 -21.12 14.58
N ASP A 936 -57.04 -19.79 14.43
CA ASP A 936 -55.96 -19.04 13.79
C ASP A 936 -54.67 -19.20 14.57
N LYS A 937 -54.70 -19.20 15.91
CA LYS A 937 -53.51 -19.44 16.75
C LYS A 937 -52.98 -20.88 16.68
N VAL A 938 -53.85 -21.89 16.60
CA VAL A 938 -53.46 -23.31 16.63
C VAL A 938 -53.08 -23.86 15.25
N TRP A 939 -53.60 -23.27 14.16
CA TRP A 939 -53.49 -23.82 12.80
C TRP A 939 -52.69 -22.96 11.80
N SER A 940 -52.17 -21.80 12.22
CA SER A 940 -51.29 -20.93 11.40
C SER A 940 -49.79 -21.21 11.55
N GLY A 941 -49.42 -22.31 12.23
CA GLY A 941 -48.03 -22.76 12.41
C GLY A 941 -47.47 -23.52 11.22
#